data_AF-A0A966AKX7-F1
#
_entry.id   AF-A0A966AKX7-F1
#
_cell.length_a   1.000
_cell.length_b   1.000
_cell.length_c   1.000
_cell.angle_alpha   90.00
_cell.angle_beta   90.00
_cell.angle_gamma   90.00
#
_symmetry.space_group_name_H-M   'P 1'
#
loop_
_entity.id
_entity.type
_entity.pdbx_description
1 polymer ?
#
loop_
_entity_poly.entity_id
_entity_poly.type
_entity_poly.pdbx_seq_one_letter_code
_entity_poly.pdbx_strand_id
1 'polypeptide(L)'
;MNTTDKWDFWIDRGGTFTDVVARTPDGEILSHKLLSENPEAYPDAAVQGIRDLMGIDKQARIPMEHIGAVKMGTTVATNALLERKGDRVVLITNAGFADALRIGYQTRPELFNRHIVKPTMLFEQVHEVTGRITADGREEQALDEAAVREGLTRARDAGIDAVAIVFLHNFRYSDHERRAAAMARDMGFSQVSPSHEISGLIKFISRGDTTVVDAYLSPILGRYVQQVAAELDLANSDARLMFMMSSGGLTDASLFKGKDAILSGPAGGVVGMIETSALAGHDRVVGFDMGGTSTDVSHYAGELERTFETEVAGVRMRAPMMQIHTIAAGGGSVLTYDGARFRVGPESAGANPGPRCYRRNGPLAVTDANLMVGKLLPQHFPRIFGVDQDQPLDADAVREGFRALAERVGDGRSPEQVAEGFLRIAVDGMANAIKKISTQRGYDVTRYALNCFGGAGGQHACLVADALGIETVLLHPLAGVLSAYGMGLADIRANRQMAVEEPFEADVVERLAERFESIATSSDAEVEGQGVPPSKVDTQHRLHLRYAGTDTALVITHGSQSEILQRFEDHHRSQFGFVSPEKPIVIEAIEVESIGGGASAHEPSFETRDADALVHERSRLFSGNQFHDVPVVLRDQMQPGQRVVGPALVSESIGTIVVEPGWTARMNARKHIVLNRHEKLERGESVGTQADPVMLEIFNNLFMSIAEQMGVTLQATADSVNIKERLDFSCAIFDAEGELVANAPHLPVHLGSMDKSVESVIRRREGKVAAGDVFVINAPYDGGTHLPDITVVTPVFDDAGESLLFFAASRGHHADIGGLTPGSASPDATRVDQEGVLIECFQMIDGGQFREQA
;
A
#
# COMPACT_ATOMS: atom_id res chain seq x y z
N MET A 1 28.87 -20.58 -0.43
CA MET A 1 29.06 -19.15 -0.09
C MET A 1 29.83 -18.54 -1.24
N ASN A 2 29.22 -17.61 -1.99
CA ASN A 2 29.96 -16.78 -2.92
C ASN A 2 30.66 -15.70 -2.09
N THR A 3 31.92 -15.91 -1.73
CA THR A 3 32.78 -14.86 -1.18
C THR A 3 33.05 -13.87 -2.31
N THR A 4 32.50 -12.67 -2.22
CA THR A 4 32.62 -11.64 -3.25
C THR A 4 33.92 -10.83 -3.14
N ASP A 5 34.78 -11.12 -2.16
CA ASP A 5 36.00 -10.35 -1.79
C ASP A 5 35.74 -8.83 -1.63
N LYS A 6 34.46 -8.43 -1.52
CA LYS A 6 33.97 -7.05 -1.52
C LYS A 6 32.79 -6.89 -0.57
N TRP A 7 32.62 -5.67 -0.07
CA TRP A 7 31.49 -5.24 0.74
C TRP A 7 30.24 -5.04 -0.09
N ASP A 8 29.07 -5.40 0.45
CA ASP A 8 27.78 -4.95 -0.06
C ASP A 8 27.04 -4.18 1.03
N PHE A 9 26.46 -3.03 0.68
CA PHE A 9 25.69 -2.20 1.60
C PHE A 9 24.23 -2.16 1.18
N TRP A 10 23.32 -2.34 2.13
CA TRP A 10 21.88 -2.27 1.94
C TRP A 10 21.33 -1.24 2.91
N ILE A 11 20.66 -0.21 2.40
CA ILE A 11 20.36 0.99 3.18
C ILE A 11 18.91 1.40 3.02
N ASP A 12 18.17 1.45 4.11
CA ASP A 12 16.85 2.07 4.14
C ASP A 12 16.96 3.45 4.80
N ARG A 13 16.79 4.50 3.99
CA ARG A 13 16.76 5.87 4.49
C ARG A 13 15.32 6.25 4.85
N GLY A 14 14.95 5.97 6.11
CA GLY A 14 13.67 6.37 6.69
C GLY A 14 13.62 7.84 7.12
N GLY A 15 12.49 8.26 7.70
CA GLY A 15 12.28 9.64 8.17
C GLY A 15 12.93 9.98 9.52
N THR A 16 13.19 8.98 10.39
CA THR A 16 13.82 9.21 11.71
C THR A 16 15.23 8.61 11.78
N PHE A 17 15.38 7.37 11.30
CA PHE A 17 16.66 6.67 11.25
C PHE A 17 16.96 6.19 9.82
N THR A 18 18.25 6.17 9.51
CA THR A 18 18.81 5.46 8.37
C THR A 18 19.36 4.14 8.88
N ASP A 19 18.84 3.05 8.32
CA ASP A 19 19.20 1.69 8.67
C ASP A 19 20.19 1.16 7.63
N VAL A 20 21.36 0.73 8.08
CA VAL A 20 22.43 0.23 7.21
C VAL A 20 22.71 -1.21 7.59
N VAL A 21 22.61 -2.11 6.62
CA VAL A 21 23.08 -3.49 6.71
C VAL A 21 24.25 -3.63 5.76
N ALA A 22 25.34 -4.22 6.23
CA ALA A 22 26.50 -4.51 5.39
C ALA A 22 26.81 -5.99 5.40
N ARG A 23 27.11 -6.53 4.22
CA ARG A 23 27.79 -7.82 4.09
C ARG A 23 29.27 -7.57 3.88
N THR A 24 30.09 -8.08 4.79
CA THR A 24 31.56 -7.99 4.70
C THR A 24 32.10 -8.89 3.57
N PRO A 25 33.37 -8.70 3.14
CA PRO A 25 34.01 -9.57 2.15
C PRO A 25 34.02 -11.06 2.51
N ASP A 26 34.10 -11.39 3.80
CA ASP A 26 34.05 -12.74 4.35
C ASP A 26 32.62 -13.27 4.58
N GLY A 27 31.60 -12.43 4.35
CA GLY A 27 30.19 -12.80 4.37
C GLY A 27 29.48 -12.61 5.70
N GLU A 28 30.10 -11.95 6.68
CA GLU A 28 29.46 -11.52 7.92
C GLU A 28 28.43 -10.43 7.64
N ILE A 29 27.31 -10.44 8.38
CA ILE A 29 26.28 -9.41 8.29
C ILE A 29 26.42 -8.48 9.49
N LEU A 30 26.71 -7.21 9.21
CA LEU A 30 26.77 -6.13 10.18
C LEU A 30 25.55 -5.23 10.01
N SER A 31 25.15 -4.55 11.09
CA SER A 31 24.09 -3.55 11.05
C SER A 31 24.53 -2.29 11.80
N HIS A 32 24.04 -1.14 11.34
CA HIS A 32 24.30 0.16 11.93
C HIS A 32 23.09 1.08 11.75
N LYS A 33 22.90 2.03 12.66
CA LYS A 33 21.71 2.89 12.69
C LYS A 33 22.13 4.31 13.02
N LEU A 34 21.75 5.25 12.15
CA LEU A 34 22.06 6.68 12.30
C LEU A 34 20.77 7.50 12.26
N LEU A 35 20.76 8.69 12.86
CA LEU A 35 19.65 9.63 12.66
C LEU A 35 19.60 10.04 11.18
N SER A 36 18.44 9.98 10.54
CA SER A 36 18.31 10.30 9.11
C SER A 36 18.73 11.74 8.78
N GLU A 37 18.52 12.64 9.74
CA GLU A 37 18.87 14.05 9.63
C GLU A 37 19.62 14.50 10.90
N ASN A 38 20.91 14.81 10.72
CA ASN A 38 21.76 15.33 11.78
C ASN A 38 22.85 16.25 11.18
N PRO A 39 22.47 17.46 10.72
CA PRO A 39 23.34 18.32 9.92
C PRO A 39 24.60 18.80 10.67
N GLU A 40 24.58 18.74 12.01
CA GLU A 40 25.73 19.05 12.86
C GLU A 40 26.81 17.95 12.84
N ALA A 41 26.48 16.75 12.34
CA ALA A 41 27.28 15.54 12.44
C ALA A 41 27.83 15.04 11.11
N TYR A 42 26.97 15.02 10.10
CA TYR A 42 27.24 14.48 8.77
C TYR A 42 26.27 15.09 7.73
N PRO A 43 26.69 15.20 6.46
CA PRO A 43 25.83 15.70 5.39
C PRO A 43 24.77 14.68 4.95
N ASP A 44 25.13 13.40 4.87
CA ASP A 44 24.24 12.30 4.51
C ASP A 44 24.50 11.07 5.40
N ALA A 45 23.42 10.51 5.94
CA ALA A 45 23.47 9.40 6.89
C ALA A 45 23.86 8.07 6.24
N ALA A 46 23.51 7.85 4.96
CA ALA A 46 23.82 6.59 4.27
C ALA A 46 25.32 6.50 4.00
N VAL A 47 25.91 7.58 3.48
CA VAL A 47 27.36 7.67 3.24
C VAL A 47 28.13 7.59 4.56
N GLN A 48 27.66 8.25 5.62
CA GLN A 48 28.28 8.14 6.94
C GLN A 48 28.23 6.71 7.47
N GLY A 49 27.12 5.99 7.30
CA GLY A 49 27.00 4.60 7.74
C GLY A 49 27.96 3.65 7.03
N ILE A 50 28.22 3.87 5.73
CA ILE A 50 29.25 3.13 4.98
C ILE A 50 30.63 3.38 5.59
N ARG A 51 30.95 4.64 5.92
CA ARG A 51 32.23 5.00 6.55
C ARG A 51 32.44 4.33 7.90
N ASP A 52 31.42 4.41 8.75
CA ASP A 52 31.48 3.85 10.10
C ASP A 52 31.73 2.34 10.08
N LEU A 53 31.00 1.61 9.22
CA LEU A 53 31.13 0.15 9.10
C LEU A 53 32.45 -0.30 8.49
N MET A 54 33.04 0.50 7.61
CA MET A 54 34.38 0.25 7.05
C MET A 54 35.53 0.77 7.94
N GLY A 55 35.22 1.45 9.05
CA GLY A 55 36.23 2.07 9.92
C GLY A 55 37.00 3.21 9.25
N ILE A 56 36.35 3.95 8.34
CA ILE A 56 36.95 5.04 7.57
C ILE A 56 36.74 6.36 8.32
N ASP A 57 37.80 7.18 8.42
CA ASP A 57 37.69 8.52 8.98
C ASP A 57 36.65 9.38 8.25
N LYS A 58 35.93 10.23 8.99
CA LYS A 58 34.81 11.06 8.47
C LYS A 58 35.15 11.89 7.23
N GLN A 59 36.42 12.27 7.07
CA GLN A 59 36.91 13.11 5.97
C GLN A 59 37.74 12.36 4.92
N ALA A 60 38.02 11.07 5.12
CA ALA A 60 38.78 10.27 4.16
C ALA A 60 37.93 9.93 2.93
N ARG A 61 38.52 9.45 1.84
CA ARG A 61 37.75 8.95 0.69
C ARG A 61 37.35 7.49 0.94
N ILE A 62 36.14 7.11 0.50
CA ILE A 62 35.70 5.72 0.57
C ILE A 62 36.44 4.92 -0.52
N PRO A 63 37.10 3.79 -0.19
CA PRO A 63 37.81 2.95 -1.16
C PRO A 63 36.81 2.07 -1.91
N MET A 64 36.21 2.64 -2.95
CA MET A 64 35.12 2.02 -3.70
C MET A 64 35.51 0.73 -4.42
N GLU A 65 36.80 0.50 -4.67
CA GLU A 65 37.33 -0.76 -5.20
C GLU A 65 36.98 -1.97 -4.33
N HIS A 66 36.75 -1.75 -3.03
CA HIS A 66 36.35 -2.78 -2.07
C HIS A 66 34.83 -2.94 -1.95
N ILE A 67 34.03 -2.17 -2.69
CA ILE A 67 32.56 -2.23 -2.66
C ILE A 67 32.03 -2.89 -3.93
N GLY A 68 31.14 -3.86 -3.77
CA GLY A 68 30.46 -4.57 -4.85
C GLY A 68 29.17 -3.86 -5.26
N ALA A 69 28.27 -3.67 -4.29
CA ALA A 69 27.02 -2.94 -4.52
C ALA A 69 26.57 -2.14 -3.29
N VAL A 70 25.91 -1.01 -3.55
CA VAL A 70 25.12 -0.24 -2.61
C VAL A 70 23.67 -0.29 -3.09
N LYS A 71 22.79 -0.90 -2.32
CA LYS A 71 21.35 -1.03 -2.61
C LYS A 71 20.57 -0.16 -1.63
N MET A 72 19.68 0.70 -2.10
CA MET A 72 19.04 1.69 -1.25
C MET A 72 17.54 1.85 -1.48
N GLY A 73 16.78 2.06 -0.41
CA GLY A 73 15.43 2.62 -0.46
C GLY A 73 15.44 4.06 0.04
N THR A 74 14.49 4.87 -0.43
CA THR A 74 14.44 6.29 -0.06
C THR A 74 13.02 6.81 0.06
N THR A 75 12.75 7.60 1.09
CA THR A 75 11.48 8.30 1.25
C THR A 75 11.44 9.66 0.56
N VAL A 76 12.49 10.05 -0.19
CA VAL A 76 12.61 11.38 -0.82
C VAL A 76 11.42 11.68 -1.74
N ALA A 77 11.02 10.73 -2.61
CA ALA A 77 9.87 10.92 -3.51
C ALA A 77 8.55 11.05 -2.73
N THR A 78 8.30 10.14 -1.78
CA THR A 78 7.09 10.16 -0.95
C THR A 78 6.97 11.47 -0.17
N ASN A 79 8.06 11.93 0.46
CA ASN A 79 8.08 13.18 1.22
C ASN A 79 7.89 14.40 0.31
N ALA A 80 8.55 14.44 -0.86
CA ALA A 80 8.36 15.52 -1.83
C ALA A 80 6.91 15.61 -2.32
N LEU A 81 6.24 14.46 -2.50
CA LEU A 81 4.83 14.41 -2.89
C LEU A 81 3.90 14.89 -1.76
N LEU A 82 4.13 14.43 -0.53
CA LEU A 82 3.35 14.83 0.66
C LEU A 82 3.50 16.32 0.97
N GLU A 83 4.73 16.83 0.93
CA GLU A 83 5.06 18.22 1.25
C GLU A 83 4.86 19.19 0.07
N ARG A 84 4.49 18.67 -1.10
CA ARG A 84 4.36 19.44 -2.36
C ARG A 84 5.64 20.20 -2.73
N LYS A 85 6.79 19.54 -2.56
CA LYS A 85 8.13 20.07 -2.85
C LYS A 85 8.79 19.46 -4.08
N GLY A 86 8.00 19.02 -5.05
CA GLY A 86 8.45 18.63 -6.40
C GLY A 86 9.00 19.78 -7.24
N ASP A 87 9.55 19.44 -8.41
CA ASP A 87 9.92 20.44 -9.40
C ASP A 87 8.70 21.01 -10.12
N ARG A 88 8.84 22.24 -10.64
CA ARG A 88 7.79 22.91 -11.40
C ARG A 88 7.59 22.18 -12.72
N VAL A 89 6.35 21.82 -13.05
CA VAL A 89 6.00 21.04 -14.25
C VAL A 89 5.07 21.83 -15.17
N VAL A 90 5.29 21.71 -16.47
CA VAL A 90 4.32 22.09 -17.50
C VAL A 90 3.67 20.84 -18.11
N LEU A 91 2.35 20.88 -18.29
CA LEU A 91 1.58 19.85 -18.98
C LEU A 91 1.32 20.30 -20.43
N ILE A 92 1.75 19.49 -21.40
CA ILE A 92 1.37 19.64 -22.81
C ILE A 92 0.27 18.60 -23.11
N THR A 93 -0.89 19.06 -23.59
CA THR A 93 -2.03 18.18 -23.87
C THR A 93 -2.78 18.63 -25.13
N ASN A 94 -3.70 17.81 -25.65
CA ASN A 94 -4.49 18.20 -26.80
C ASN A 94 -5.45 19.35 -26.46
N ALA A 95 -5.77 20.19 -27.43
CA ALA A 95 -6.81 21.22 -27.29
C ALA A 95 -8.16 20.65 -26.84
N GLY A 96 -8.81 21.32 -25.88
CA GLY A 96 -10.04 20.91 -25.21
C GLY A 96 -9.85 20.04 -23.96
N PHE A 97 -8.61 19.75 -23.55
CA PHE A 97 -8.29 18.85 -22.43
C PHE A 97 -7.46 19.51 -21.31
N ALA A 98 -7.27 20.83 -21.31
CA ALA A 98 -6.52 21.55 -20.28
C ALA A 98 -6.95 21.22 -18.84
N ASP A 99 -8.27 21.13 -18.63
CA ASP A 99 -8.87 20.91 -17.31
C ASP A 99 -9.12 19.43 -16.98
N ALA A 100 -8.81 18.50 -17.89
CA ALA A 100 -9.23 17.09 -17.78
C ALA A 100 -8.73 16.45 -16.46
N LEU A 101 -7.44 16.60 -16.13
CA LEU A 101 -6.88 16.03 -14.89
C LEU A 101 -7.45 16.68 -13.63
N ARG A 102 -7.76 17.99 -13.70
CA ARG A 102 -8.38 18.74 -12.59
C ARG A 102 -9.84 18.34 -12.37
N ILE A 103 -10.56 18.00 -13.44
CA ILE A 103 -11.92 17.48 -13.38
C ILE A 103 -11.90 16.04 -12.84
N GLY A 104 -10.97 15.22 -13.32
CA GLY A 104 -10.86 13.82 -12.91
C GLY A 104 -12.12 13.01 -13.27
N TYR A 105 -12.58 12.22 -12.31
CA TYR A 105 -13.78 11.39 -12.42
C TYR A 105 -15.05 12.01 -11.79
N GLN A 106 -14.97 13.26 -11.31
CA GLN A 106 -16.05 13.96 -10.59
C GLN A 106 -16.54 13.26 -9.30
N THR A 107 -15.79 12.29 -8.79
CA THR A 107 -16.07 11.60 -7.53
C THR A 107 -15.91 12.53 -6.34
N ARG A 108 -16.72 12.32 -5.29
CA ARG A 108 -16.66 13.08 -4.04
C ARG A 108 -16.14 12.17 -2.92
N PRO A 109 -14.88 12.36 -2.46
CA PRO A 109 -14.33 11.52 -1.39
C PRO A 109 -15.15 11.63 -0.10
N GLU A 110 -15.57 12.86 0.24
CA GLU A 110 -16.42 13.17 1.39
C GLU A 110 -17.81 13.58 0.91
N LEU A 111 -18.64 12.58 0.61
CA LEU A 111 -19.95 12.72 -0.06
C LEU A 111 -20.87 13.78 0.55
N PHE A 112 -20.88 13.88 1.88
CA PHE A 112 -21.76 14.79 2.62
C PHE A 112 -21.14 16.16 2.91
N ASN A 113 -19.84 16.35 2.62
CA ASN A 113 -19.18 17.62 2.89
C ASN A 113 -19.62 18.68 1.87
N ARG A 114 -20.35 19.71 2.34
CA ARG A 114 -20.84 20.80 1.50
C ARG A 114 -19.73 21.66 0.90
N HIS A 115 -18.55 21.70 1.54
CA HIS A 115 -17.39 22.42 1.04
C HIS A 115 -16.43 21.45 0.35
N ILE A 116 -16.60 21.29 -0.97
CA ILE A 116 -15.76 20.39 -1.76
C ILE A 116 -14.39 21.04 -1.98
N VAL A 117 -13.35 20.42 -1.43
CA VAL A 117 -11.95 20.80 -1.67
C VAL A 117 -11.45 19.99 -2.86
N LYS A 118 -11.08 20.66 -3.95
CA LYS A 118 -10.49 20.00 -5.12
C LYS A 118 -9.02 19.65 -4.84
N PRO A 119 -8.49 18.54 -5.38
CA PRO A 119 -7.07 18.25 -5.32
C PRO A 119 -6.24 19.39 -5.92
N THR A 120 -5.09 19.67 -5.31
CA THR A 120 -4.12 20.59 -5.89
C THR A 120 -3.35 19.87 -6.99
N MET A 121 -3.25 20.49 -8.18
CA MET A 121 -2.53 19.91 -9.31
C MET A 121 -1.02 20.02 -9.10
N LEU A 122 -0.28 19.02 -9.59
CA LEU A 122 1.18 18.98 -9.53
C LEU A 122 1.85 19.80 -10.65
N PHE A 123 1.15 20.04 -11.76
CA PHE A 123 1.62 20.94 -12.80
C PHE A 123 1.24 22.40 -12.50
N GLU A 124 2.12 23.32 -12.87
CA GLU A 124 1.93 24.76 -12.69
C GLU A 124 1.26 25.40 -13.91
N GLN A 125 1.61 24.91 -15.11
CA GLN A 125 1.10 25.42 -16.37
C GLN A 125 0.54 24.28 -17.23
N VAL A 126 -0.46 24.58 -18.04
CA VAL A 126 -0.98 23.69 -19.07
C VAL A 126 -0.99 24.42 -20.41
N HIS A 127 -0.42 23.81 -21.44
CA HIS A 127 -0.48 24.31 -22.82
C HIS A 127 -1.18 23.30 -23.69
N GLU A 128 -2.25 23.77 -24.32
CA GLU A 128 -3.02 22.99 -25.27
C GLU A 128 -2.44 23.12 -26.67
N VAL A 129 -2.32 21.98 -27.35
CA VAL A 129 -1.84 21.94 -28.73
C VAL A 129 -2.85 21.22 -29.63
N THR A 130 -2.94 21.71 -30.84
CA THR A 130 -3.73 21.08 -31.90
C THR A 130 -3.06 19.77 -32.32
N GLY A 131 -3.84 18.71 -32.51
CA GLY A 131 -3.37 17.37 -32.84
C GLY A 131 -4.34 16.34 -32.28
N ARG A 132 -4.80 15.40 -33.10
CA ARG A 132 -5.77 14.37 -32.70
C ARG A 132 -5.57 13.09 -33.49
N ILE A 133 -5.41 12.00 -32.77
CA ILE A 133 -5.49 10.64 -33.30
C ILE A 133 -6.75 10.00 -32.74
N THR A 134 -7.53 9.31 -33.55
CA THR A 134 -8.75 8.61 -33.14
C THR A 134 -8.45 7.24 -32.53
N ALA A 135 -9.45 6.60 -31.92
CA ALA A 135 -9.29 5.31 -31.25
C ALA A 135 -8.83 4.16 -32.18
N ASP A 136 -9.11 4.28 -33.49
CA ASP A 136 -8.69 3.36 -34.56
C ASP A 136 -7.34 3.74 -35.21
N GLY A 137 -6.67 4.80 -34.73
CA GLY A 137 -5.33 5.19 -35.16
C GLY A 137 -5.26 6.14 -36.35
N ARG A 138 -6.40 6.61 -36.85
CA ARG A 138 -6.41 7.65 -37.90
C ARG A 138 -6.02 9.00 -37.31
N GLU A 139 -5.10 9.69 -37.98
CA GLU A 139 -4.80 11.09 -37.69
C GLU A 139 -5.96 11.96 -38.18
N GLU A 140 -6.81 12.41 -37.25
CA GLU A 140 -7.93 13.31 -37.53
C GLU A 140 -7.44 14.75 -37.70
N GLN A 141 -6.42 15.13 -36.94
CA GLN A 141 -5.80 16.43 -37.03
C GLN A 141 -4.30 16.32 -36.78
N ALA A 142 -3.51 16.90 -37.69
CA ALA A 142 -2.06 16.89 -37.56
C ALA A 142 -1.59 17.65 -36.30
N LEU A 143 -0.50 17.18 -35.70
CA LEU A 143 0.15 17.87 -34.59
C LEU A 143 0.68 19.24 -35.05
N ASP A 144 0.26 20.30 -34.38
CA ASP A 144 0.80 21.64 -34.56
C ASP A 144 2.13 21.78 -33.81
N GLU A 145 3.22 21.43 -34.49
CA GLU A 145 4.57 21.49 -33.92
C GLU A 145 4.99 22.92 -33.53
N ALA A 146 4.47 23.94 -34.23
CA ALA A 146 4.79 25.32 -33.91
C ALA A 146 4.16 25.71 -32.55
N ALA A 147 2.90 25.32 -32.32
CA ALA A 147 2.24 25.50 -31.03
C ALA A 147 2.93 24.72 -29.90
N VAL A 148 3.42 23.50 -30.17
CA VAL A 148 4.23 22.74 -29.20
C VAL A 148 5.49 23.53 -28.81
N ARG A 149 6.28 23.99 -29.81
CA ARG A 149 7.50 24.79 -29.55
C ARG A 149 7.20 26.09 -28.81
N GLU A 150 6.09 26.75 -29.13
CA GLU A 150 5.67 27.97 -28.44
C GLU A 150 5.35 27.69 -26.96
N GLY A 151 4.56 26.64 -26.67
CA GLY A 151 4.24 26.22 -25.31
C GLY A 151 5.49 25.86 -24.49
N LEU A 152 6.41 25.11 -25.10
CA LEU A 152 7.70 24.77 -24.49
C LEU A 152 8.58 26.01 -24.25
N THR A 153 8.61 26.95 -25.18
CA THR A 153 9.37 28.20 -25.03
C THR A 153 8.83 29.03 -23.86
N ARG A 154 7.50 29.20 -23.78
CA ARG A 154 6.86 29.90 -22.66
C ARG A 154 7.16 29.24 -21.31
N ALA A 155 7.18 27.91 -21.26
CA ALA A 155 7.54 27.19 -20.03
C ALA A 155 8.99 27.46 -19.62
N ARG A 156 9.95 27.41 -20.56
CA ARG A 156 11.35 27.76 -20.31
C ARG A 156 11.52 29.20 -19.83
N ASP A 157 10.84 30.14 -20.49
CA ASP A 157 10.88 31.56 -20.12
C ASP A 157 10.32 31.80 -18.71
N ALA A 158 9.38 30.96 -18.26
CA ALA A 158 8.86 30.95 -16.90
C ALA A 158 9.75 30.20 -15.90
N GLY A 159 10.89 29.64 -16.33
CA GLY A 159 11.82 28.88 -15.50
C GLY A 159 11.34 27.46 -15.15
N ILE A 160 10.48 26.88 -15.97
CA ILE A 160 10.03 25.48 -15.85
C ILE A 160 10.96 24.59 -16.68
N ASP A 161 11.46 23.51 -16.06
CA ASP A 161 12.45 22.60 -16.66
C ASP A 161 11.98 21.14 -16.75
N ALA A 162 10.77 20.85 -16.28
CA ALA A 162 10.13 19.53 -16.39
C ALA A 162 8.83 19.59 -17.22
N VAL A 163 8.67 18.65 -18.15
CA VAL A 163 7.53 18.57 -19.07
C VAL A 163 6.81 17.22 -18.95
N ALA A 164 5.51 17.25 -18.72
CA ALA A 164 4.62 16.12 -18.91
C ALA A 164 3.87 16.26 -20.24
N ILE A 165 3.81 15.21 -21.06
CA ILE A 165 3.11 15.22 -22.36
C ILE A 165 2.06 14.13 -22.38
N VAL A 166 0.80 14.51 -22.55
CA VAL A 166 -0.34 13.57 -22.50
C VAL A 166 -1.29 13.86 -23.64
N PHE A 167 -1.33 12.98 -24.64
CA PHE A 167 -2.29 13.06 -25.75
C PHE A 167 -3.26 11.88 -25.75
N LEU A 168 -4.46 12.13 -26.27
CA LEU A 168 -5.51 11.13 -26.41
C LEU A 168 -5.05 10.02 -27.38
N HIS A 169 -5.37 8.76 -27.05
CA HIS A 169 -5.01 7.55 -27.80
C HIS A 169 -3.51 7.30 -28.07
N ASN A 170 -2.61 8.17 -27.62
CA ASN A 170 -1.17 8.04 -27.87
C ASN A 170 -0.49 6.92 -27.07
N PHE A 171 -1.17 6.32 -26.09
CA PHE A 171 -0.75 5.06 -25.46
C PHE A 171 -0.58 3.93 -26.49
N ARG A 172 -1.39 3.96 -27.58
CA ARG A 172 -1.36 3.00 -28.68
C ARG A 172 -0.70 3.57 -29.93
N TYR A 173 -0.97 4.84 -30.25
CA TYR A 173 -0.48 5.52 -31.46
C TYR A 173 0.39 6.72 -31.09
N SER A 174 1.63 6.45 -30.70
CA SER A 174 2.51 7.39 -29.97
C SER A 174 3.25 8.42 -30.83
N ASP A 175 2.89 8.61 -32.10
CA ASP A 175 3.64 9.50 -33.01
C ASP A 175 3.69 10.96 -32.52
N HIS A 176 2.53 11.51 -32.13
CA HIS A 176 2.45 12.90 -31.69
C HIS A 176 3.22 13.15 -30.41
N GLU A 177 3.09 12.25 -29.42
CA GLU A 177 3.86 12.36 -28.18
C GLU A 177 5.37 12.22 -28.41
N ARG A 178 5.81 11.28 -29.27
CA ARG A 178 7.24 11.12 -29.60
C ARG A 178 7.82 12.40 -30.21
N ARG A 179 7.10 13.03 -31.15
CA ARG A 179 7.53 14.28 -31.80
C ARG A 179 7.59 15.43 -30.79
N ALA A 180 6.57 15.59 -29.96
CA ALA A 180 6.56 16.62 -28.91
C ALA A 180 7.69 16.40 -27.87
N ALA A 181 7.93 15.16 -27.47
CA ALA A 181 9.01 14.80 -26.54
C ALA A 181 10.39 15.08 -27.15
N ALA A 182 10.61 14.75 -28.42
CA ALA A 182 11.85 15.08 -29.13
C ALA A 182 12.10 16.58 -29.13
N MET A 183 11.09 17.41 -29.41
CA MET A 183 11.23 18.87 -29.35
C MET A 183 11.59 19.38 -27.96
N ALA A 184 10.96 18.87 -26.91
CA ALA A 184 11.29 19.24 -25.53
C ALA A 184 12.75 18.86 -25.18
N ARG A 185 13.19 17.66 -25.58
CA ARG A 185 14.58 17.21 -25.39
C ARG A 185 15.58 18.08 -26.17
N ASP A 186 15.29 18.41 -27.43
CA ASP A 186 16.11 19.30 -28.27
C ASP A 186 16.22 20.72 -27.70
N MET A 187 15.16 21.19 -27.05
CA MET A 187 15.14 22.48 -26.35
C MET A 187 15.84 22.43 -24.97
N GLY A 188 16.36 21.25 -24.59
CA GLY A 188 17.23 21.03 -23.43
C GLY A 188 16.52 20.87 -22.09
N PHE A 189 15.21 20.58 -22.07
CA PHE A 189 14.51 20.31 -20.80
C PHE A 189 15.18 19.13 -20.09
N SER A 190 15.49 19.27 -18.81
CA SER A 190 16.17 18.20 -18.06
C SER A 190 15.29 16.99 -17.82
N GLN A 191 13.96 17.19 -17.75
CA GLN A 191 12.98 16.12 -17.58
C GLN A 191 11.86 16.21 -18.62
N VAL A 192 11.65 15.13 -19.36
CA VAL A 192 10.58 14.99 -20.36
C VAL A 192 9.90 13.64 -20.17
N SER A 193 8.64 13.66 -19.73
CA SER A 193 7.82 12.50 -19.43
C SER A 193 6.65 12.41 -20.43
N PRO A 194 6.78 11.68 -21.54
CA PRO A 194 5.66 11.41 -22.44
C PRO A 194 4.84 10.21 -21.96
N SER A 195 3.52 10.33 -22.00
CA SER A 195 2.62 9.40 -21.31
C SER A 195 2.70 7.96 -21.83
N HIS A 196 2.99 7.75 -23.12
CA HIS A 196 3.19 6.41 -23.68
C HIS A 196 4.45 5.69 -23.17
N GLU A 197 5.50 6.43 -22.73
CA GLU A 197 6.71 5.84 -22.13
C GLU A 197 6.54 5.60 -20.62
N ILE A 198 5.70 6.41 -19.96
CA ILE A 198 5.53 6.38 -18.49
C ILE A 198 4.40 5.44 -18.05
N SER A 199 3.25 5.49 -18.72
CA SER A 199 2.07 4.68 -18.41
C SER A 199 1.33 4.37 -19.71
N GLY A 200 1.88 3.45 -20.50
CA GLY A 200 1.46 3.10 -21.87
C GLY A 200 0.13 2.35 -22.00
N LEU A 201 -0.80 2.55 -21.07
CA LEU A 201 -2.11 1.89 -21.04
C LEU A 201 -3.26 2.87 -21.32
N ILE A 202 -4.45 2.30 -21.50
CA ILE A 202 -5.70 3.06 -21.65
C ILE A 202 -6.03 3.84 -20.35
N LYS A 203 -7.06 4.71 -20.42
CA LYS A 203 -7.52 5.71 -19.42
C LYS A 203 -6.69 7.00 -19.38
N PHE A 204 -7.28 8.09 -19.88
CA PHE A 204 -6.60 9.38 -20.02
C PHE A 204 -6.24 10.03 -18.67
N ILE A 205 -7.13 9.96 -17.67
CA ILE A 205 -6.95 10.63 -16.38
C ILE A 205 -5.81 9.97 -15.58
N SER A 206 -5.89 8.66 -15.31
CA SER A 206 -4.85 7.96 -14.54
C SER A 206 -3.50 7.93 -15.24
N ARG A 207 -3.48 7.75 -16.58
CA ARG A 207 -2.24 7.89 -17.39
C ARG A 207 -1.66 9.30 -17.25
N GLY A 208 -2.50 10.33 -17.36
CA GLY A 208 -2.06 11.71 -17.27
C GLY A 208 -1.53 12.08 -15.89
N ASP A 209 -2.22 11.71 -14.81
CA ASP A 209 -1.74 11.97 -13.45
C ASP A 209 -0.41 11.26 -13.17
N THR A 210 -0.24 10.00 -13.60
CA THR A 210 1.03 9.26 -13.49
C THR A 210 2.17 9.95 -14.24
N THR A 211 1.88 10.47 -15.43
CA THR A 211 2.86 11.19 -16.26
C THR A 211 3.31 12.49 -15.60
N VAL A 212 2.38 13.20 -14.96
CA VAL A 212 2.69 14.42 -14.20
C VAL A 212 3.47 14.09 -12.93
N VAL A 213 3.11 13.03 -12.20
CA VAL A 213 3.85 12.57 -11.01
C VAL A 213 5.30 12.27 -11.36
N ASP A 214 5.53 11.56 -12.45
CA ASP A 214 6.89 11.26 -12.92
C ASP A 214 7.68 12.54 -13.25
N ALA A 215 7.10 13.46 -14.03
CA ALA A 215 7.75 14.73 -14.35
C ALA A 215 8.06 15.57 -13.11
N TYR A 216 7.20 15.50 -12.08
CA TYR A 216 7.30 16.26 -10.84
C TYR A 216 8.39 15.72 -9.89
N LEU A 217 8.56 14.40 -9.83
CA LEU A 217 9.42 13.72 -8.85
C LEU A 217 10.79 13.29 -9.40
N SER A 218 10.87 12.91 -10.68
CA SER A 218 12.13 12.42 -11.29
C SER A 218 13.31 13.39 -11.14
N PRO A 219 13.15 14.73 -11.31
CA PRO A 219 14.27 15.65 -11.13
C PRO A 219 14.86 15.67 -9.71
N ILE A 220 14.00 15.57 -8.68
CA ILE A 220 14.43 15.55 -7.28
C ILE A 220 15.21 14.28 -6.98
N LEU A 221 14.70 13.15 -7.44
CA LEU A 221 15.38 11.88 -7.31
C LEU A 221 16.72 11.91 -8.03
N GLY A 222 16.77 12.43 -9.26
CA GLY A 222 18.01 12.59 -10.01
C GLY A 222 19.08 13.38 -9.25
N ARG A 223 18.70 14.49 -8.59
CA ARG A 223 19.62 15.26 -7.75
C ARG A 223 20.13 14.48 -6.53
N TYR A 224 19.24 13.74 -5.86
CA TYR A 224 19.63 12.90 -4.72
C TYR A 224 20.57 11.76 -5.15
N VAL A 225 20.23 11.07 -6.24
CA VAL A 225 21.06 10.03 -6.86
C VAL A 225 22.44 10.58 -7.21
N GLN A 226 22.51 11.75 -7.85
CA GLN A 226 23.78 12.40 -8.21
C GLN A 226 24.61 12.79 -6.98
N GLN A 227 23.97 13.26 -5.90
CA GLN A 227 24.67 13.56 -4.65
C GLN A 227 25.33 12.31 -4.07
N VAL A 228 24.56 11.22 -3.92
CA VAL A 228 25.08 9.94 -3.40
C VAL A 228 26.17 9.39 -4.31
N ALA A 229 25.95 9.44 -5.63
CA ALA A 229 26.93 8.99 -6.61
C ALA A 229 28.24 9.77 -6.58
N ALA A 230 28.18 11.08 -6.34
CA ALA A 230 29.36 11.94 -6.20
C ALA A 230 30.11 11.67 -4.88
N GLU A 231 29.39 11.51 -3.77
CA GLU A 231 29.99 11.19 -2.46
C GLU A 231 30.66 9.81 -2.44
N LEU A 232 30.10 8.86 -3.20
CA LEU A 232 30.65 7.53 -3.44
C LEU A 232 31.63 7.49 -4.63
N ASP A 233 31.92 8.60 -5.30
CA ASP A 233 32.79 8.65 -6.50
C ASP A 233 32.53 7.51 -7.52
N LEU A 234 31.25 7.23 -7.80
CA LEU A 234 30.84 6.13 -8.67
C LEU A 234 31.36 6.27 -10.10
N ALA A 235 31.62 7.51 -10.55
CA ALA A 235 32.17 7.77 -11.87
C ALA A 235 33.54 7.10 -12.12
N ASN A 236 34.27 6.76 -11.04
CA ASN A 236 35.58 6.13 -11.10
C ASN A 236 35.59 4.74 -10.43
N SER A 237 34.44 4.07 -10.32
CA SER A 237 34.28 2.78 -9.64
C SER A 237 33.46 1.78 -10.45
N ASP A 238 33.71 0.48 -10.24
CA ASP A 238 32.88 -0.63 -10.72
C ASP A 238 31.73 -0.99 -9.75
N ALA A 239 31.58 -0.26 -8.63
CA ALA A 239 30.52 -0.49 -7.66
C ALA A 239 29.15 -0.12 -8.26
N ARG A 240 28.14 -0.93 -7.97
CA ARG A 240 26.77 -0.68 -8.44
C ARG A 240 25.97 0.09 -7.40
N LEU A 241 25.25 1.13 -7.83
CA LEU A 241 24.27 1.83 -7.00
C LEU A 241 22.86 1.49 -7.49
N MET A 242 22.11 0.79 -6.66
CA MET A 242 20.78 0.28 -6.99
C MET A 242 19.73 0.89 -6.07
N PHE A 243 18.54 1.15 -6.60
CA PHE A 243 17.41 1.66 -5.85
C PHE A 243 16.25 0.67 -5.83
N MET A 244 15.61 0.56 -4.67
CA MET A 244 14.36 -0.17 -4.50
C MET A 244 13.23 0.57 -5.21
N MET A 245 12.40 -0.17 -5.94
CA MET A 245 11.19 0.33 -6.56
C MET A 245 9.95 -0.03 -5.74
N SER A 246 8.87 0.75 -5.90
CA SER A 246 7.56 0.51 -5.28
C SER A 246 6.99 -0.89 -5.55
N SER A 247 7.41 -1.52 -6.66
CA SER A 247 7.01 -2.86 -7.08
C SER A 247 7.71 -4.01 -6.35
N GLY A 248 8.74 -3.71 -5.54
CA GLY A 248 9.53 -4.68 -4.77
C GLY A 248 10.79 -5.20 -5.47
N GLY A 249 11.13 -4.64 -6.65
CA GLY A 249 12.38 -4.93 -7.36
C GLY A 249 13.42 -3.83 -7.21
N LEU A 250 14.68 -4.15 -7.48
CA LEU A 250 15.77 -3.20 -7.61
C LEU A 250 15.95 -2.75 -9.06
N THR A 251 16.42 -1.52 -9.25
CA THR A 251 16.88 -1.00 -10.54
C THR A 251 18.11 -0.13 -10.36
N ASP A 252 18.92 0.01 -11.41
CA ASP A 252 20.08 0.89 -11.42
C ASP A 252 19.66 2.35 -11.20
N ALA A 253 20.52 3.11 -10.51
CA ALA A 253 20.34 4.52 -10.22
C ALA A 253 19.97 5.39 -11.44
N SER A 254 20.49 5.05 -12.63
CA SER A 254 20.20 5.77 -13.88
C SER A 254 18.80 5.46 -14.46
N LEU A 255 18.19 4.34 -14.06
CA LEU A 255 16.87 3.90 -14.52
C LEU A 255 15.75 4.24 -13.52
N PHE A 256 16.10 4.77 -12.35
CA PHE A 256 15.17 5.04 -11.27
C PHE A 256 14.29 6.27 -11.55
N LYS A 257 12.98 6.05 -11.68
CA LYS A 257 12.00 7.08 -12.06
C LYS A 257 11.10 7.50 -10.90
N GLY A 258 10.55 8.72 -11.00
CA GLY A 258 9.66 9.34 -10.01
C GLY A 258 8.47 8.47 -9.62
N LYS A 259 7.79 7.88 -10.60
CA LYS A 259 6.62 7.01 -10.36
C LYS A 259 6.95 5.71 -9.62
N ASP A 260 8.20 5.24 -9.70
CA ASP A 260 8.64 3.95 -9.15
C ASP A 260 9.30 4.10 -7.77
N ALA A 261 9.44 5.33 -7.26
CA ALA A 261 10.15 5.62 -6.02
C ALA A 261 9.23 5.75 -4.79
N ILE A 262 7.93 5.87 -5.00
CA ILE A 262 6.94 6.16 -3.97
C ILE A 262 6.75 4.91 -3.10
N LEU A 263 6.98 5.02 -1.79
CA LEU A 263 6.95 3.88 -0.84
C LEU A 263 8.00 2.79 -1.15
N SER A 264 9.14 3.15 -1.75
CA SER A 264 10.24 2.22 -2.03
C SER A 264 10.93 1.66 -0.76
N GLY A 265 11.01 2.43 0.33
CA GLY A 265 11.57 1.94 1.60
C GLY A 265 10.78 0.76 2.18
N PRO A 266 9.47 0.96 2.48
CA PRO A 266 8.59 -0.10 2.97
C PRO A 266 8.53 -1.33 2.06
N ALA A 267 8.74 -1.14 0.75
CA ALA A 267 8.80 -2.25 -0.19
C ALA A 267 9.94 -3.24 0.12
N GLY A 268 11.11 -2.74 0.52
CA GLY A 268 12.18 -3.60 1.04
C GLY A 268 11.76 -4.39 2.29
N GLY A 269 10.97 -3.77 3.16
CA GLY A 269 10.39 -4.43 4.35
C GLY A 269 9.49 -5.61 4.00
N VAL A 270 8.63 -5.47 3.00
CA VAL A 270 7.75 -6.55 2.51
C VAL A 270 8.57 -7.71 1.95
N VAL A 271 9.61 -7.44 1.15
CA VAL A 271 10.51 -8.48 0.64
C VAL A 271 11.21 -9.20 1.80
N GLY A 272 11.76 -8.43 2.75
CA GLY A 272 12.41 -8.98 3.93
C GLY A 272 11.47 -9.83 4.78
N MET A 273 10.22 -9.39 4.96
CA MET A 273 9.18 -10.13 5.65
C MET A 273 8.92 -11.49 5.01
N ILE A 274 8.71 -11.54 3.70
CA ILE A 274 8.34 -12.76 2.97
C ILE A 274 9.49 -13.78 3.02
N GLU A 275 10.70 -13.34 2.69
CA GLU A 275 11.87 -14.22 2.67
C GLU A 275 12.17 -14.79 4.08
N THR A 276 12.08 -13.95 5.11
CA THR A 276 12.38 -14.38 6.49
C THR A 276 11.26 -15.19 7.13
N SER A 277 9.99 -14.92 6.84
CA SER A 277 8.88 -15.72 7.34
C SER A 277 8.86 -17.11 6.70
N ALA A 278 9.17 -17.21 5.41
CA ALA A 278 9.31 -18.49 4.73
C ALA A 278 10.40 -19.35 5.38
N LEU A 279 11.55 -18.76 5.72
CA LEU A 279 12.61 -19.45 6.48
C LEU A 279 12.18 -19.87 7.89
N ALA A 280 11.26 -19.13 8.50
CA ALA A 280 10.65 -19.45 9.79
C ALA A 280 9.52 -20.50 9.71
N GLY A 281 9.10 -20.90 8.50
CA GLY A 281 8.03 -21.87 8.28
C GLY A 281 6.62 -21.26 8.24
N HIS A 282 6.50 -19.97 7.93
CA HIS A 282 5.22 -19.27 7.83
C HIS A 282 5.03 -18.65 6.44
N ASP A 283 4.01 -19.13 5.74
CA ASP A 283 3.61 -18.73 4.37
C ASP A 283 2.42 -17.74 4.35
N ARG A 284 1.78 -17.55 5.51
CA ARG A 284 0.67 -16.62 5.73
C ARG A 284 1.03 -15.66 6.86
N VAL A 285 1.33 -14.43 6.49
CA VAL A 285 1.81 -13.41 7.43
C VAL A 285 1.13 -12.06 7.22
N VAL A 286 0.96 -11.35 8.33
CA VAL A 286 0.65 -9.93 8.35
C VAL A 286 1.93 -9.18 8.70
N GLY A 287 2.35 -8.26 7.85
CA GLY A 287 3.50 -7.40 8.08
C GLY A 287 3.16 -6.23 8.97
N PHE A 288 4.04 -5.97 9.93
CA PHE A 288 3.96 -4.85 10.85
C PHE A 288 5.34 -4.20 10.98
N ASP A 289 5.60 -3.18 10.16
CA ASP A 289 6.81 -2.36 10.21
C ASP A 289 6.54 -1.09 10.99
N MET A 290 7.03 -0.97 12.22
CA MET A 290 6.89 0.26 12.99
C MET A 290 8.23 0.98 13.14
N GLY A 291 8.33 2.12 12.46
CA GLY A 291 9.47 3.01 12.51
C GLY A 291 9.27 4.18 13.48
N GLY A 292 10.09 5.23 13.29
CA GLY A 292 10.00 6.47 14.07
C GLY A 292 8.90 7.43 13.60
N THR A 293 8.41 7.33 12.36
CA THR A 293 7.44 8.32 11.82
C THR A 293 6.09 7.69 11.51
N SER A 294 6.09 6.46 11.03
CA SER A 294 4.93 5.73 10.53
C SER A 294 4.98 4.28 10.94
N THR A 295 3.84 3.60 10.72
CA THR A 295 3.76 2.15 10.65
C THR A 295 3.30 1.77 9.26
N ASP A 296 3.97 0.81 8.63
CA ASP A 296 3.61 0.24 7.34
C ASP A 296 3.10 -1.19 7.58
N VAL A 297 1.89 -1.47 7.07
CA VAL A 297 1.25 -2.78 7.21
C VAL A 297 1.01 -3.42 5.84
N SER A 298 1.20 -4.73 5.77
CA SER A 298 1.07 -5.52 4.55
C SER A 298 0.48 -6.90 4.84
N HIS A 299 -0.02 -7.57 3.82
CA HIS A 299 -0.56 -8.92 3.90
C HIS A 299 0.12 -9.81 2.87
N TYR A 300 0.41 -11.05 3.24
CA TYR A 300 0.97 -12.05 2.35
C TYR A 300 0.38 -13.42 2.64
N ALA A 301 -0.10 -14.10 1.60
CA ALA A 301 -0.67 -15.44 1.66
C ALA A 301 -0.30 -16.26 0.41
N GLY A 302 1.01 -16.42 0.18
CA GLY A 302 1.57 -17.16 -0.97
C GLY A 302 1.89 -16.30 -2.19
N GLU A 303 1.21 -15.16 -2.37
CA GLU A 303 1.46 -14.22 -3.48
C GLU A 303 1.68 -12.79 -2.99
N LEU A 304 2.51 -12.05 -3.73
CA LEU A 304 2.79 -10.63 -3.50
C LEU A 304 1.60 -9.78 -3.99
N GLU A 305 0.83 -9.25 -3.05
CA GLU A 305 -0.27 -8.34 -3.37
C GLU A 305 0.26 -7.03 -3.95
N ARG A 306 -0.18 -6.72 -5.18
CA ARG A 306 0.14 -5.49 -5.88
C ARG A 306 -1.14 -4.75 -6.22
N THR A 307 -1.06 -3.43 -6.14
CA THR A 307 -2.10 -2.54 -6.64
C THR A 307 -1.56 -1.76 -7.83
N PHE A 308 -2.41 -1.60 -8.85
CA PHE A 308 -2.04 -0.93 -10.10
C PHE A 308 -2.58 0.50 -10.18
N GLU A 309 -3.67 0.81 -9.45
CA GLU A 309 -4.21 2.15 -9.33
C GLU A 309 -4.18 2.54 -7.84
N THR A 310 -3.50 3.64 -7.52
CA THR A 310 -3.35 4.13 -6.15
C THR A 310 -3.57 5.62 -6.07
N GLU A 311 -3.99 6.09 -4.89
CA GLU A 311 -4.00 7.49 -4.56
C GLU A 311 -3.03 7.74 -3.40
N VAL A 312 -2.02 8.58 -3.64
CA VAL A 312 -1.03 8.97 -2.63
C VAL A 312 -1.06 10.49 -2.50
N ALA A 313 -1.28 10.98 -1.28
CA ALA A 313 -1.41 12.42 -1.00
C ALA A 313 -2.49 13.13 -1.84
N GLY A 314 -3.58 12.45 -2.20
CA GLY A 314 -4.62 12.98 -3.08
C GLY A 314 -4.26 13.04 -4.56
N VAL A 315 -3.16 12.39 -4.96
CA VAL A 315 -2.72 12.27 -6.35
C VAL A 315 -2.91 10.83 -6.82
N ARG A 316 -3.70 10.66 -7.89
CA ARG A 316 -3.97 9.37 -8.50
C ARG A 316 -2.78 8.95 -9.35
N MET A 317 -2.45 7.67 -9.37
CA MET A 317 -1.42 7.14 -10.25
C MET A 317 -1.70 5.69 -10.62
N ARG A 318 -1.20 5.31 -11.79
CA ARG A 318 -1.26 3.96 -12.33
C ARG A 318 0.16 3.42 -12.51
N ALA A 319 0.69 2.81 -11.46
CA ALA A 319 1.99 2.15 -11.45
C ALA A 319 1.91 0.90 -10.54
N PRO A 320 2.60 -0.20 -10.88
CA PRO A 320 2.61 -1.38 -10.04
C PRO A 320 3.30 -1.08 -8.71
N MET A 321 2.57 -1.17 -7.62
CA MET A 321 3.08 -0.97 -6.27
C MET A 321 2.70 -2.13 -5.39
N MET A 322 3.59 -2.53 -4.47
CA MET A 322 3.19 -3.45 -3.42
C MET A 322 2.11 -2.82 -2.56
N GLN A 323 1.14 -3.64 -2.18
CA GLN A 323 0.01 -3.20 -1.39
C GLN A 323 0.41 -2.99 0.06
N ILE A 324 0.88 -1.77 0.33
CA ILE A 324 1.33 -1.32 1.64
C ILE A 324 0.36 -0.24 2.11
N HIS A 325 -0.13 -0.38 3.34
CA HIS A 325 -0.94 0.64 3.98
C HIS A 325 -0.12 1.33 5.06
N THR A 326 0.18 2.60 4.85
CA THR A 326 0.95 3.42 5.79
C THR A 326 0.00 4.22 6.68
N ILE A 327 0.28 4.21 8.00
CA ILE A 327 -0.39 5.05 8.98
C ILE A 327 0.60 5.97 9.70
N ALA A 328 0.13 7.18 10.05
CA ALA A 328 0.90 8.19 10.78
C ALA A 328 1.00 7.88 12.28
N ALA A 329 1.36 6.65 12.62
CA ALA A 329 1.60 6.16 13.97
C ALA A 329 2.98 5.49 14.01
N GLY A 330 3.98 6.16 14.56
CA GLY A 330 5.33 5.64 14.77
C GLY A 330 5.88 6.10 16.12
N GLY A 331 7.13 5.75 16.43
CA GLY A 331 7.77 6.13 17.69
C GLY A 331 7.82 7.64 17.96
N GLY A 332 7.82 8.46 16.93
CA GLY A 332 7.86 9.92 16.95
C GLY A 332 6.49 10.59 16.88
N SER A 333 5.39 9.84 16.74
CA SER A 333 4.04 10.42 16.71
C SER A 333 3.77 11.22 17.98
N VAL A 334 3.40 12.49 17.80
CA VAL A 334 3.25 13.46 18.88
C VAL A 334 2.03 13.16 19.74
N LEU A 335 2.19 13.28 21.06
CA LEU A 335 1.15 13.07 22.05
C LEU A 335 0.50 14.41 22.41
N THR A 336 -0.80 14.55 22.16
CA THR A 336 -1.54 15.78 22.45
C THR A 336 -2.77 15.54 23.32
N TYR A 337 -3.11 16.55 24.12
CA TYR A 337 -4.33 16.61 24.92
C TYR A 337 -4.97 17.99 24.75
N ASP A 338 -6.20 18.01 24.24
CA ASP A 338 -6.95 19.23 23.90
C ASP A 338 -7.89 19.73 25.01
N GLY A 339 -7.80 19.13 26.21
CA GLY A 339 -8.70 19.41 27.34
C GLY A 339 -9.89 18.45 27.42
N ALA A 340 -10.12 17.61 26.40
CA ALA A 340 -11.17 16.60 26.42
C ALA A 340 -10.67 15.22 25.96
N ARG A 341 -9.79 15.15 24.97
CA ARG A 341 -9.35 13.90 24.34
C ARG A 341 -7.84 13.81 24.23
N PHE A 342 -7.33 12.60 24.42
CA PHE A 342 -5.96 12.21 24.08
C PHE A 342 -5.87 11.89 22.60
N ARG A 343 -4.79 12.29 21.92
CA ARG A 343 -4.52 11.95 20.52
C ARG A 343 -3.06 11.62 20.30
N VAL A 344 -2.81 10.69 19.39
CA VAL A 344 -1.47 10.30 18.92
C VAL A 344 -1.38 10.63 17.44
N GLY A 345 -0.40 11.45 17.05
CA GLY A 345 -0.24 11.88 15.66
C GLY A 345 -1.36 12.83 15.18
N PRO A 346 -1.47 13.08 13.86
CA PRO A 346 -0.63 12.54 12.78
C PRO A 346 0.76 13.20 12.69
N GLU A 347 0.98 14.31 13.40
CA GLU A 347 2.29 14.97 13.46
C GLU A 347 3.34 14.04 14.07
N SER A 348 4.55 14.08 13.52
CA SER A 348 5.71 13.35 14.03
C SER A 348 6.81 14.32 14.44
N ALA A 349 7.50 14.00 15.53
CA ALA A 349 8.68 14.72 15.99
C ALA A 349 9.92 14.47 15.11
N GLY A 350 9.91 13.42 14.27
CA GLY A 350 11.00 13.07 13.35
C GLY A 350 12.33 12.74 14.03
N ALA A 351 13.44 12.97 13.34
CA ALA A 351 14.81 12.89 13.91
C ALA A 351 15.26 14.20 14.59
N ASN A 352 14.73 15.33 14.12
CA ASN A 352 15.13 16.67 14.54
C ASN A 352 13.90 17.61 14.59
N PRO A 353 13.46 18.08 15.77
CA PRO A 353 14.09 17.88 17.08
C PRO A 353 13.96 16.45 17.62
N GLY A 354 13.05 15.62 17.09
CA GLY A 354 12.77 14.29 17.62
C GLY A 354 11.98 14.29 18.92
N PRO A 355 11.65 13.10 19.48
CA PRO A 355 11.00 12.95 20.78
C PRO A 355 11.69 13.73 21.90
N ARG A 356 10.97 14.02 22.98
CA ARG A 356 11.52 14.78 24.12
C ARG A 356 12.77 14.14 24.70
N CYS A 357 12.82 12.80 24.75
CA CYS A 357 13.98 12.04 25.23
C CYS A 357 15.24 12.18 24.36
N TYR A 358 15.18 12.78 23.16
CA TYR A 358 16.34 12.93 22.26
C TYR A 358 17.25 14.13 22.61
N ARG A 359 16.97 14.85 23.71
CA ARG A 359 17.77 15.99 24.21
C ARG A 359 17.82 17.19 23.26
N ARG A 360 16.77 17.40 22.46
CA ARG A 360 16.64 18.48 21.47
C ARG A 360 15.36 19.31 21.63
N ASN A 361 14.80 19.34 22.84
CA ASN A 361 13.57 20.08 23.17
C ASN A 361 12.34 19.66 22.34
N GLY A 362 12.25 18.37 22.02
CA GLY A 362 11.11 17.76 21.34
C GLY A 362 9.80 17.76 22.13
N PRO A 363 8.66 17.57 21.45
CA PRO A 363 7.39 17.27 22.10
C PRO A 363 7.39 15.87 22.72
N LEU A 364 6.41 15.56 23.58
CA LEU A 364 6.18 14.18 24.00
C LEU A 364 5.70 13.37 22.79
N ALA A 365 6.28 12.20 22.58
CA ALA A 365 5.97 11.25 21.51
C ALA A 365 5.76 9.82 22.04
N VAL A 366 5.35 8.88 21.19
CA VAL A 366 5.15 7.46 21.55
C VAL A 366 6.41 6.83 22.18
N THR A 367 7.60 7.18 21.70
CA THR A 367 8.89 6.74 22.28
C THR A 367 9.03 7.21 23.73
N ASP A 368 8.60 8.44 24.04
CA ASP A 368 8.61 8.97 25.41
C ASP A 368 7.61 8.18 26.29
N ALA A 369 6.45 7.80 25.75
CA ALA A 369 5.49 6.96 26.48
C ALA A 369 6.08 5.58 26.80
N ASN A 370 6.72 4.91 25.82
CA ASN A 370 7.42 3.64 26.03
C ASN A 370 8.55 3.76 27.06
N LEU A 371 9.30 4.86 27.05
CA LEU A 371 10.31 5.14 28.07
C LEU A 371 9.69 5.38 29.45
N MET A 372 8.58 6.12 29.52
CA MET A 372 7.88 6.41 30.78
C MET A 372 7.35 5.14 31.45
N VAL A 373 6.77 4.21 30.67
CA VAL A 373 6.25 2.94 31.21
C VAL A 373 7.33 1.87 31.40
N GLY A 374 8.60 2.15 31.08
CA GLY A 374 9.71 1.21 31.26
C GLY A 374 9.80 0.11 30.19
N LYS A 375 9.13 0.27 29.05
CA LYS A 375 9.31 -0.59 27.86
C LYS A 375 10.66 -0.33 27.17
N LEU A 376 11.18 0.90 27.28
CA LEU A 376 12.51 1.28 26.82
C LEU A 376 13.42 1.59 28.00
N LEU A 377 14.66 1.14 27.93
CA LEU A 377 15.68 1.33 28.97
C LEU A 377 16.83 2.19 28.41
N PRO A 378 17.10 3.39 28.96
CA PRO A 378 18.13 4.29 28.42
C PRO A 378 19.53 3.67 28.31
N GLN A 379 19.88 2.74 29.21
CA GLN A 379 21.19 2.09 29.21
C GLN A 379 21.38 1.08 28.06
N HIS A 380 20.28 0.58 27.48
CA HIS A 380 20.30 -0.38 26.37
C HIS A 380 19.94 0.27 25.02
N PHE A 381 19.64 1.56 25.03
CA PHE A 381 19.42 2.33 23.82
C PHE A 381 20.75 2.92 23.31
N PRO A 382 20.97 3.02 21.98
CA PRO A 382 22.17 3.66 21.43
C PRO A 382 22.43 5.05 22.01
N ARG A 383 23.67 5.28 22.43
CA ARG A 383 24.14 6.56 22.99
C ARG A 383 24.52 7.52 21.86
N ILE A 384 23.52 8.02 21.15
CA ILE A 384 23.69 8.87 19.96
C ILE A 384 23.06 10.26 20.10
N PHE A 385 22.71 10.64 21.34
CA PHE A 385 22.03 11.90 21.64
C PHE A 385 22.94 12.90 22.34
N GLY A 386 22.45 14.13 22.49
CA GLY A 386 23.22 15.26 23.03
C GLY A 386 24.15 15.89 21.99
N VAL A 387 24.88 16.91 22.42
CA VAL A 387 25.74 17.73 21.54
C VAL A 387 26.89 16.90 20.96
N ASP A 388 27.49 16.03 21.77
CA ASP A 388 28.63 15.19 21.39
C ASP A 388 28.22 13.80 20.83
N GLN A 389 26.91 13.51 20.76
CA GLN A 389 26.34 12.25 20.26
C GLN A 389 26.83 11.00 20.99
N ASP A 390 26.92 11.09 22.32
CA ASP A 390 27.42 10.03 23.19
C ASP A 390 26.52 9.82 24.44
N GLN A 391 25.35 10.47 24.47
CA GLN A 391 24.44 10.44 25.62
C GLN A 391 23.26 9.50 25.38
N PRO A 392 22.72 8.86 26.45
CA PRO A 392 21.52 8.05 26.37
C PRO A 392 20.25 8.93 26.33
N LEU A 393 19.10 8.30 26.11
CA LEU A 393 17.77 8.92 26.21
C LEU A 393 17.59 9.68 27.54
N ASP A 394 16.92 10.82 27.49
CA ASP A 394 16.64 11.65 28.67
C ASP A 394 15.35 11.23 29.38
N ALA A 395 15.49 10.30 30.33
CA ALA A 395 14.36 9.82 31.14
C ALA A 395 13.79 10.89 32.07
N ASP A 396 14.58 11.86 32.51
CA ASP A 396 14.11 12.89 33.44
C ASP A 396 13.25 13.94 32.74
N ALA A 397 13.65 14.35 31.53
CA ALA A 397 12.84 15.21 30.68
C ALA A 397 11.46 14.60 30.35
N VAL A 398 11.42 13.27 30.15
CA VAL A 398 10.16 12.54 29.93
C VAL A 398 9.29 12.51 31.17
N ARG A 399 9.85 12.18 32.35
CA ARG A 399 9.11 12.19 33.62
C ARG A 399 8.53 13.56 33.93
N GLU A 400 9.29 14.63 33.71
CA GLU A 400 8.81 16.00 33.86
C GLU A 400 7.67 16.30 32.88
N GLY A 401 7.83 15.91 31.61
CA GLY A 401 6.80 16.08 30.59
C GLY A 401 5.48 15.39 30.95
N PHE A 402 5.50 14.12 31.34
CA PHE A 402 4.28 13.39 31.72
C PHE A 402 3.71 13.85 33.07
N ARG A 403 4.53 14.34 34.02
CA ARG A 403 4.03 14.97 35.24
C ARG A 403 3.21 16.22 34.91
N ALA A 404 3.77 17.12 34.11
CA ALA A 404 3.06 18.31 33.66
C ALA A 404 1.79 17.98 32.86
N LEU A 405 1.83 16.92 32.04
CA LEU A 405 0.66 16.47 31.28
C LEU A 405 -0.42 15.88 32.18
N ALA A 406 -0.06 15.05 33.16
CA ALA A 406 -1.00 14.49 34.13
C ALA A 406 -1.67 15.59 34.98
N GLU A 407 -0.91 16.60 35.40
CA GLU A 407 -1.45 17.79 36.08
C GLU A 407 -2.45 18.56 35.21
N ARG A 408 -2.17 18.69 33.90
CA ARG A 408 -3.09 19.32 32.94
C ARG A 408 -4.36 18.51 32.69
N VAL A 409 -4.29 17.19 32.72
CA VAL A 409 -5.46 16.31 32.58
C VAL A 409 -6.36 16.42 33.82
N GLY A 410 -5.75 16.45 35.02
CA GLY A 410 -6.45 16.82 36.26
C GLY A 410 -7.51 15.83 36.76
N ASP A 411 -7.58 14.61 36.21
CA ASP A 411 -8.59 13.59 36.56
C ASP A 411 -8.10 12.49 37.51
N GLY A 412 -6.91 12.67 38.09
CA GLY A 412 -6.32 11.78 39.09
C GLY A 412 -5.48 10.63 38.52
N ARG A 413 -5.36 10.50 37.19
CA ARG A 413 -4.40 9.53 36.60
C ARG A 413 -2.95 9.91 36.91
N SER A 414 -2.14 8.90 37.19
CA SER A 414 -0.68 9.05 37.30
C SER A 414 -0.02 9.30 35.92
N PRO A 415 1.20 9.87 35.90
CA PRO A 415 1.98 10.04 34.66
C PRO A 415 2.11 8.74 33.84
N GLU A 416 2.29 7.60 34.49
CA GLU A 416 2.40 6.28 33.88
C GLU A 416 1.08 5.83 33.24
N GLN A 417 -0.06 6.08 33.91
CA GLN A 417 -1.39 5.78 33.36
C GLN A 417 -1.73 6.67 32.15
N VAL A 418 -1.27 7.92 32.16
CA VAL A 418 -1.40 8.82 31.00
C VAL A 418 -0.57 8.28 29.84
N ALA A 419 0.68 7.87 30.08
CA ALA A 419 1.54 7.27 29.06
C ALA A 419 0.95 5.97 28.49
N GLU A 420 0.54 5.02 29.34
CA GLU A 420 -0.13 3.78 28.93
C GLU A 420 -1.41 4.06 28.11
N GLY A 421 -2.19 5.09 28.48
CA GLY A 421 -3.37 5.51 27.73
C GLY A 421 -3.05 5.94 26.30
N PHE A 422 -1.97 6.68 26.07
CA PHE A 422 -1.51 7.01 24.71
C PHE A 422 -1.02 5.77 23.95
N LEU A 423 -0.31 4.85 24.61
CA LEU A 423 0.12 3.61 23.97
C LEU A 423 -1.07 2.77 23.51
N ARG A 424 -2.16 2.70 24.30
CA ARG A 424 -3.38 2.02 23.89
C ARG A 424 -4.01 2.66 22.65
N ILE A 425 -4.09 3.99 22.60
CA ILE A 425 -4.60 4.71 21.41
C ILE A 425 -3.75 4.42 20.17
N ALA A 426 -2.41 4.39 20.32
CA ALA A 426 -1.51 4.04 19.23
C ALA A 426 -1.74 2.60 18.76
N VAL A 427 -1.83 1.64 19.68
CA VAL A 427 -2.10 0.22 19.39
C VAL A 427 -3.45 0.04 18.69
N ASP A 428 -4.51 0.69 19.17
CA ASP A 428 -5.83 0.63 18.55
C ASP A 428 -5.81 1.16 17.12
N GLY A 429 -5.12 2.29 16.88
CA GLY A 429 -4.91 2.85 15.55
C GLY A 429 -4.18 1.89 14.61
N MET A 430 -3.11 1.25 15.10
CA MET A 430 -2.33 0.26 14.34
C MET A 430 -3.14 -1.01 14.04
N ALA A 431 -3.87 -1.54 15.02
CA ALA A 431 -4.73 -2.70 14.84
C ALA A 431 -5.87 -2.43 13.84
N ASN A 432 -6.47 -1.24 13.87
CA ASN A 432 -7.50 -0.85 12.91
C ASN A 432 -6.95 -0.75 11.48
N ALA A 433 -5.72 -0.26 11.30
CA ALA A 433 -5.05 -0.23 10.01
C ALA A 433 -4.82 -1.64 9.45
N ILE A 434 -4.39 -2.58 10.30
CA ILE A 434 -4.25 -3.99 9.93
C ILE A 434 -5.61 -4.58 9.56
N LYS A 435 -6.66 -4.35 10.35
CA LYS A 435 -8.02 -4.83 10.04
C LYS A 435 -8.49 -4.35 8.66
N LYS A 436 -8.15 -3.12 8.26
CA LYS A 436 -8.49 -2.54 6.95
C LYS A 436 -7.88 -3.28 5.76
N ILE A 437 -6.65 -3.74 5.90
CA ILE A 437 -5.98 -4.50 4.82
C ILE A 437 -6.22 -6.01 4.90
N SER A 438 -6.90 -6.49 5.93
CA SER A 438 -7.04 -7.92 6.20
C SER A 438 -8.49 -8.37 6.44
N THR A 439 -9.01 -8.24 7.66
CA THR A 439 -10.37 -8.68 8.01
C THR A 439 -11.46 -7.97 7.19
N GLN A 440 -11.30 -6.66 6.91
CA GLN A 440 -12.22 -5.91 6.04
C GLN A 440 -12.17 -6.35 4.56
N ARG A 441 -11.30 -7.30 4.22
CA ARG A 441 -11.23 -7.95 2.90
C ARG A 441 -11.57 -9.43 2.94
N GLY A 442 -12.06 -9.92 4.09
CA GLY A 442 -12.46 -11.32 4.27
C GLY A 442 -11.37 -12.27 4.73
N TYR A 443 -10.16 -11.78 5.07
CA TYR A 443 -9.10 -12.65 5.61
C TYR A 443 -9.29 -12.92 7.12
N ASP A 444 -9.30 -14.20 7.50
CA ASP A 444 -9.23 -14.64 8.90
C ASP A 444 -7.79 -14.59 9.41
N VAL A 445 -7.35 -13.42 9.87
CA VAL A 445 -5.99 -13.17 10.35
C VAL A 445 -5.62 -13.96 11.60
N THR A 446 -6.58 -14.56 12.32
CA THR A 446 -6.26 -15.35 13.52
C THR A 446 -5.40 -16.58 13.20
N ARG A 447 -5.37 -17.00 11.93
CA ARG A 447 -4.56 -18.13 11.41
C ARG A 447 -3.18 -17.72 10.90
N TYR A 448 -2.85 -16.43 10.96
CA TYR A 448 -1.64 -15.85 10.40
C TYR A 448 -0.62 -15.61 11.51
N ALA A 449 0.65 -15.50 11.14
CA ALA A 449 1.66 -14.94 12.04
C ALA A 449 1.82 -13.43 11.79
N LEU A 450 1.96 -12.65 12.85
CA LEU A 450 2.31 -11.23 12.75
C LEU A 450 3.84 -11.11 12.64
N ASN A 451 4.35 -10.82 11.44
CA ASN A 451 5.78 -10.58 11.26
C ASN A 451 6.10 -9.13 11.60
N CYS A 452 6.76 -8.92 12.74
CA CYS A 452 7.02 -7.60 13.31
C CYS A 452 8.45 -7.17 13.04
N PHE A 453 8.60 -5.95 12.53
CA PHE A 453 9.89 -5.34 12.23
C PHE A 453 9.82 -3.81 12.36
N GLY A 454 10.92 -3.14 12.04
CA GLY A 454 11.14 -1.75 12.38
C GLY A 454 11.57 -1.59 13.84
N GLY A 455 12.34 -0.53 14.12
CA GLY A 455 12.95 -0.32 15.44
C GLY A 455 11.97 -0.20 16.62
N ALA A 456 10.70 0.11 16.33
CA ALA A 456 9.63 0.17 17.33
C ALA A 456 8.64 -1.01 17.27
N GLY A 457 8.73 -1.90 16.28
CA GLY A 457 7.78 -3.01 16.10
C GLY A 457 7.69 -3.92 17.32
N GLY A 458 8.85 -4.37 17.82
CA GLY A 458 8.93 -5.24 19.00
C GLY A 458 8.35 -4.65 20.29
N GLN A 459 8.18 -3.32 20.37
CA GLN A 459 7.68 -2.62 21.55
C GLN A 459 6.14 -2.74 21.69
N HIS A 460 5.47 -3.00 20.57
CA HIS A 460 4.00 -3.03 20.46
C HIS A 460 3.44 -4.36 19.95
N ALA A 461 4.31 -5.27 19.47
CA ALA A 461 3.93 -6.50 18.79
C ALA A 461 2.88 -7.35 19.53
N CYS A 462 3.09 -7.66 20.82
CA CYS A 462 2.12 -8.45 21.61
C CYS A 462 0.75 -7.76 21.73
N LEU A 463 0.73 -6.45 21.99
CA LEU A 463 -0.52 -5.71 22.16
C LEU A 463 -1.31 -5.59 20.85
N VAL A 464 -0.60 -5.39 19.73
CA VAL A 464 -1.21 -5.38 18.39
C VAL A 464 -1.75 -6.77 18.04
N ALA A 465 -0.97 -7.83 18.31
CA ALA A 465 -1.39 -9.21 18.09
C ALA A 465 -2.64 -9.57 18.93
N ASP A 466 -2.68 -9.18 20.21
CA ASP A 466 -3.84 -9.36 21.09
C ASP A 466 -5.09 -8.64 20.55
N ALA A 467 -4.94 -7.39 20.07
CA ALA A 467 -6.04 -6.61 19.49
C ALA A 467 -6.60 -7.22 18.18
N LEU A 468 -5.79 -8.02 17.49
CA LEU A 468 -6.16 -8.73 16.26
C LEU A 468 -6.59 -10.19 16.49
N GLY A 469 -6.32 -10.75 17.69
CA GLY A 469 -6.50 -12.17 17.96
C GLY A 469 -5.47 -13.06 17.25
N ILE A 470 -4.29 -12.52 16.94
CA ILE A 470 -3.17 -13.29 16.39
C ILE A 470 -2.38 -13.89 17.57
N GLU A 471 -2.08 -15.19 17.51
CA GLU A 471 -1.41 -15.89 18.62
C GLU A 471 0.10 -16.07 18.41
N THR A 472 0.61 -15.79 17.22
CA THR A 472 2.02 -15.96 16.84
C THR A 472 2.61 -14.66 16.31
N VAL A 473 3.74 -14.23 16.87
CA VAL A 473 4.54 -13.11 16.37
C VAL A 473 5.92 -13.60 15.96
N LEU A 474 6.42 -13.13 14.83
CA LEU A 474 7.76 -13.41 14.31
C LEU A 474 8.61 -12.15 14.35
N LEU A 475 9.83 -12.26 14.89
CA LEU A 475 10.85 -11.20 14.86
C LEU A 475 12.19 -11.80 14.40
N HIS A 476 12.64 -11.37 13.22
CA HIS A 476 13.94 -11.73 12.66
C HIS A 476 15.10 -11.10 13.47
N PRO A 477 16.32 -11.69 13.53
CA PRO A 477 17.51 -11.09 14.15
C PRO A 477 17.82 -9.66 13.71
N LEU A 478 17.41 -9.30 12.50
CA LEU A 478 17.57 -7.97 11.90
C LEU A 478 16.25 -7.21 11.85
N ALA A 479 15.26 -7.54 12.70
CA ALA A 479 13.93 -6.93 12.68
C ALA A 479 13.98 -5.38 12.72
N GLY A 480 14.87 -4.81 13.53
CA GLY A 480 15.03 -3.35 13.62
C GLY A 480 15.58 -2.65 12.37
N VAL A 481 16.08 -3.42 11.39
CA VAL A 481 16.65 -2.97 10.10
C VAL A 481 16.18 -3.85 8.93
N LEU A 482 15.01 -4.49 9.06
CA LEU A 482 14.58 -5.55 8.14
C LEU A 482 14.35 -5.03 6.72
N SER A 483 13.91 -3.78 6.59
CA SER A 483 13.69 -3.14 5.29
C SER A 483 14.98 -3.02 4.49
N ALA A 484 16.08 -2.62 5.14
CA ALA A 484 17.41 -2.64 4.54
C ALA A 484 17.87 -4.07 4.20
N TYR A 485 17.64 -5.05 5.08
CA TYR A 485 17.96 -6.45 4.79
C TYR A 485 17.19 -6.99 3.56
N GLY A 486 15.89 -6.71 3.47
CA GLY A 486 15.04 -7.12 2.36
C GLY A 486 15.44 -6.46 1.03
N MET A 487 15.95 -5.22 1.05
CA MET A 487 16.59 -4.62 -0.14
C MET A 487 17.82 -5.41 -0.58
N GLY A 488 18.58 -5.96 0.36
CA GLY A 488 19.69 -6.86 0.09
C GLY A 488 19.28 -8.11 -0.68
N LEU A 489 18.13 -8.69 -0.30
CA LEU A 489 17.57 -9.91 -0.85
C LEU A 489 16.87 -9.70 -2.20
N ALA A 490 16.30 -8.51 -2.42
CA ALA A 490 15.48 -8.21 -3.58
C ALA A 490 16.18 -8.46 -4.92
N ASP A 491 15.39 -8.95 -5.88
CA ASP A 491 15.78 -9.14 -7.27
C ASP A 491 15.84 -7.81 -8.04
N ILE A 492 16.66 -7.78 -9.08
CA ILE A 492 16.54 -6.80 -10.15
C ILE A 492 15.34 -7.21 -11.00
N ARG A 493 14.47 -6.23 -11.32
CA ARG A 493 13.25 -6.48 -12.09
C ARG A 493 13.11 -5.46 -13.20
N ALA A 494 12.76 -5.93 -14.39
CA ALA A 494 12.26 -5.09 -15.47
C ALA A 494 10.84 -5.55 -15.80
N ASN A 495 9.93 -4.60 -16.00
CA ASN A 495 8.56 -4.88 -16.41
C ASN A 495 8.27 -4.11 -17.71
N ARG A 496 7.65 -4.79 -18.66
CA ARG A 496 7.14 -4.22 -19.90
C ARG A 496 5.69 -4.64 -20.10
N GLN A 497 4.85 -3.65 -20.39
CA GLN A 497 3.45 -3.86 -20.74
C GLN A 497 3.17 -3.25 -22.10
N MET A 498 2.29 -3.91 -22.85
CA MET A 498 1.81 -3.42 -24.13
C MET A 498 0.30 -3.62 -24.21
N ALA A 499 -0.43 -2.53 -24.46
CA ALA A 499 -1.86 -2.60 -24.73
C ALA A 499 -2.13 -3.37 -26.03
N VAL A 500 -3.01 -4.37 -25.96
CA VAL A 500 -3.39 -5.23 -27.07
C VAL A 500 -4.82 -4.92 -27.50
N GLU A 501 -5.79 -4.91 -26.58
CA GLU A 501 -7.23 -4.71 -26.83
C GLU A 501 -7.76 -5.54 -28.01
N GLU A 502 -7.52 -6.86 -27.97
CA GLU A 502 -7.97 -7.83 -28.99
C GLU A 502 -8.80 -8.96 -28.37
N PRO A 503 -9.74 -9.57 -29.11
CA PRO A 503 -10.46 -10.76 -28.65
C PRO A 503 -9.54 -11.96 -28.37
N PHE A 504 -9.86 -12.74 -27.33
CA PHE A 504 -9.20 -14.01 -27.02
C PHE A 504 -9.78 -15.14 -27.89
N GLU A 505 -9.14 -15.40 -29.03
CA GLU A 505 -9.56 -16.40 -30.04
C GLU A 505 -8.58 -17.59 -30.13
N ALA A 506 -8.94 -18.61 -30.93
CA ALA A 506 -8.21 -19.89 -31.00
C ALA A 506 -6.73 -19.80 -31.43
N ASP A 507 -6.35 -18.76 -32.17
CA ASP A 507 -4.99 -18.56 -32.67
C ASP A 507 -4.21 -17.49 -31.89
N VAL A 508 -4.79 -16.95 -30.81
CA VAL A 508 -4.29 -15.70 -30.20
C VAL A 508 -2.91 -15.85 -29.58
N VAL A 509 -2.59 -17.04 -29.04
CA VAL A 509 -1.28 -17.34 -28.47
C VAL A 509 -0.20 -17.27 -29.56
N GLU A 510 -0.47 -17.79 -30.76
CA GLU A 510 0.46 -17.74 -31.89
C GLU A 510 0.61 -16.30 -32.41
N ARG A 511 -0.50 -15.56 -32.52
CA ARG A 511 -0.48 -14.16 -32.98
C ARG A 511 0.27 -13.22 -32.03
N LEU A 512 0.23 -13.49 -30.72
CA LEU A 512 0.91 -12.67 -29.71
C LEU A 512 2.37 -13.08 -29.49
N ALA A 513 2.83 -14.22 -30.01
CA ALA A 513 4.19 -14.72 -29.78
C ALA A 513 5.26 -13.70 -30.16
N GLU A 514 5.17 -13.09 -31.36
CA GLU A 514 6.13 -12.06 -31.80
C GLU A 514 6.10 -10.80 -30.92
N ARG A 515 4.92 -10.43 -30.40
CA ARG A 515 4.77 -9.26 -29.53
C ARG A 515 5.36 -9.52 -28.15
N PHE A 516 5.12 -10.70 -27.58
CA PHE A 516 5.75 -11.15 -26.34
C PHE A 516 7.27 -11.17 -26.47
N GLU A 517 7.80 -11.77 -27.54
CA GLU A 517 9.24 -11.84 -27.79
C GLU A 517 9.86 -10.44 -27.91
N SER A 518 9.17 -9.51 -28.59
CA SER A 518 9.64 -8.14 -28.75
C SER A 518 9.76 -7.40 -27.42
N ILE A 519 8.77 -7.54 -26.51
CA ILE A 519 8.85 -6.88 -25.19
C ILE A 519 9.75 -7.65 -24.22
N ALA A 520 9.83 -8.98 -24.33
CA ALA A 520 10.75 -9.82 -23.56
C ALA A 520 12.20 -9.48 -23.86
N THR A 521 12.57 -9.36 -25.13
CA THR A 521 13.93 -8.95 -25.54
C THR A 521 14.33 -7.62 -24.90
N SER A 522 13.43 -6.63 -24.86
CA SER A 522 13.71 -5.34 -24.22
C SER A 522 13.78 -5.43 -22.69
N SER A 523 12.96 -6.29 -22.08
CA SER A 523 12.92 -6.50 -20.63
C SER A 523 14.18 -7.23 -20.15
N ASP A 524 14.57 -8.30 -20.85
CA ASP A 524 15.77 -9.09 -20.58
C ASP A 524 17.02 -8.23 -20.76
N ALA A 525 17.11 -7.45 -21.84
CA ALA A 525 18.24 -6.54 -22.07
C ALA A 525 18.42 -5.50 -20.95
N GLU A 526 17.34 -5.04 -20.32
CA GLU A 526 17.40 -4.12 -19.18
C GLU A 526 17.97 -4.80 -17.92
N VAL A 527 17.56 -6.04 -17.63
CA VAL A 527 18.08 -6.81 -16.48
C VAL A 527 19.54 -7.23 -16.72
N GLU A 528 19.86 -7.69 -17.93
CA GLU A 528 21.22 -8.05 -18.33
C GLU A 528 22.17 -6.86 -18.29
N GLY A 529 21.70 -5.68 -18.75
CA GLY A 529 22.45 -4.42 -18.71
C GLY A 529 22.85 -3.98 -17.31
N GLN A 530 22.20 -4.52 -16.27
CA GLN A 530 22.49 -4.27 -14.85
C GLN A 530 23.41 -5.32 -14.22
N GLY A 531 24.04 -6.17 -15.04
CA GLY A 531 25.06 -7.14 -14.65
C GLY A 531 24.51 -8.49 -14.21
N VAL A 532 23.27 -8.83 -14.59
CA VAL A 532 22.70 -10.17 -14.40
C VAL A 532 23.06 -11.05 -15.60
N PRO A 533 23.71 -12.21 -15.41
CA PRO A 533 23.97 -13.13 -16.51
C PRO A 533 22.66 -13.66 -17.12
N PRO A 534 22.58 -13.86 -18.45
CA PRO A 534 21.36 -14.37 -19.11
C PRO A 534 20.84 -15.68 -18.50
N SER A 535 21.73 -16.57 -18.05
CA SER A 535 21.37 -17.83 -17.40
C SER A 535 20.74 -17.70 -16.01
N LYS A 536 20.68 -16.48 -15.46
CA LYS A 536 20.08 -16.13 -14.18
C LYS A 536 18.92 -15.14 -14.33
N VAL A 537 18.45 -14.91 -15.55
CA VAL A 537 17.24 -14.15 -15.82
C VAL A 537 16.08 -15.13 -15.95
N ASP A 538 15.04 -14.95 -15.13
CA ASP A 538 13.75 -15.61 -15.25
C ASP A 538 12.76 -14.64 -15.89
N THR A 539 12.16 -15.04 -17.00
CA THR A 539 11.28 -14.17 -17.79
C THR A 539 9.86 -14.72 -17.77
N GLN A 540 8.96 -13.96 -17.14
CA GLN A 540 7.58 -14.34 -16.92
C GLN A 540 6.66 -13.62 -17.91
N HIS A 541 5.82 -14.39 -18.61
CA HIS A 541 4.85 -13.88 -19.57
C HIS A 541 3.44 -13.92 -18.97
N ARG A 542 2.70 -12.81 -19.02
CA ARG A 542 1.34 -12.69 -18.47
C ARG A 542 0.40 -11.99 -19.46
N LEU A 543 -0.88 -12.35 -19.42
CA LEU A 543 -1.96 -11.68 -20.13
C LEU A 543 -2.87 -10.97 -19.14
N HIS A 544 -3.37 -9.81 -19.52
CA HIS A 544 -4.41 -9.09 -18.80
C HIS A 544 -5.73 -9.37 -19.49
N LEU A 545 -6.56 -10.22 -18.89
CA LEU A 545 -7.81 -10.71 -19.47
C LEU A 545 -9.02 -10.13 -18.75
N ARG A 546 -10.03 -9.74 -19.51
CA ARG A 546 -11.32 -9.26 -18.99
C ARG A 546 -12.45 -9.74 -19.86
N TYR A 547 -13.65 -9.82 -19.31
CA TYR A 547 -14.84 -9.98 -20.15
C TYR A 547 -15.09 -8.70 -20.94
N ALA A 548 -15.60 -8.84 -22.17
CA ALA A 548 -15.96 -7.71 -23.01
C ALA A 548 -17.01 -6.84 -22.29
N GLY A 549 -16.79 -5.52 -22.30
CA GLY A 549 -17.65 -4.53 -21.62
C GLY A 549 -17.13 -4.08 -20.25
N THR A 550 -16.36 -4.90 -19.54
CA THR A 550 -15.81 -4.55 -18.21
C THR A 550 -14.46 -3.83 -18.31
N ASP A 551 -14.03 -3.16 -17.23
CA ASP A 551 -12.74 -2.43 -17.16
C ASP A 551 -11.68 -3.10 -16.28
N THR A 552 -12.03 -4.19 -15.60
CA THR A 552 -11.11 -4.89 -14.70
C THR A 552 -10.51 -6.09 -15.40
N ALA A 553 -9.22 -6.02 -15.69
CA ALA A 553 -8.46 -7.18 -16.15
C ALA A 553 -7.84 -7.96 -15.00
N LEU A 554 -7.89 -9.28 -15.15
CA LEU A 554 -7.21 -10.26 -14.32
C LEU A 554 -5.88 -10.62 -14.97
N VAL A 555 -4.82 -10.66 -14.17
CA VAL A 555 -3.49 -11.00 -14.63
C VAL A 555 -3.34 -12.53 -14.63
N ILE A 556 -3.17 -13.12 -15.80
CA ILE A 556 -3.13 -14.56 -16.01
C ILE A 556 -1.78 -14.97 -16.59
N THR A 557 -1.10 -15.92 -15.93
CA THR A 557 0.14 -16.51 -16.43
C THR A 557 -0.08 -17.16 -17.78
N HIS A 558 0.82 -16.87 -18.74
CA HIS A 558 0.80 -17.44 -20.07
C HIS A 558 0.88 -18.98 -20.05
N GLY A 559 0.41 -19.63 -21.12
CA GLY A 559 0.35 -21.07 -21.24
C GLY A 559 -0.35 -21.48 -22.53
N SER A 560 -0.82 -22.73 -22.60
CA SER A 560 -1.76 -23.12 -23.65
C SER A 560 -3.07 -22.35 -23.52
N GLN A 561 -3.81 -22.19 -24.61
CA GLN A 561 -5.08 -21.47 -24.62
C GLN A 561 -6.07 -22.02 -23.58
N SER A 562 -6.15 -23.35 -23.41
CA SER A 562 -7.01 -23.99 -22.42
C SER A 562 -6.59 -23.69 -20.99
N GLU A 563 -5.28 -23.66 -20.69
CA GLU A 563 -4.78 -23.30 -19.36
C GLU A 563 -5.05 -21.83 -19.04
N ILE A 564 -4.88 -20.94 -20.02
CA ILE A 564 -5.16 -19.52 -19.86
C ILE A 564 -6.64 -19.30 -19.54
N LEU A 565 -7.55 -19.93 -20.31
CA LEU A 565 -8.99 -19.82 -20.09
C LEU A 565 -9.38 -20.36 -18.71
N GLN A 566 -8.90 -21.55 -18.36
CA GLN A 566 -9.20 -22.17 -17.07
C GLN A 566 -8.71 -21.30 -15.91
N ARG A 567 -7.46 -20.82 -15.97
CA ARG A 567 -6.92 -19.92 -14.95
C ARG A 567 -7.75 -18.64 -14.84
N PHE A 568 -8.13 -18.04 -15.97
CA PHE A 568 -8.98 -16.84 -15.98
C PHE A 568 -10.31 -17.10 -15.28
N GLU A 569 -11.00 -18.19 -15.62
CA GLU A 569 -12.28 -18.55 -15.02
C GLU A 569 -12.16 -18.88 -13.53
N ASP A 570 -11.10 -19.59 -13.12
CA ASP A 570 -10.82 -19.90 -11.72
C ASP A 570 -10.53 -18.63 -10.91
N HIS A 571 -9.73 -17.71 -11.44
CA HIS A 571 -9.44 -16.42 -10.81
C HIS A 571 -10.70 -15.54 -10.73
N HIS A 572 -11.48 -15.46 -11.81
CA HIS A 572 -12.70 -14.68 -11.85
C HIS A 572 -13.75 -15.22 -10.85
N ARG A 573 -13.87 -16.55 -10.74
CA ARG A 573 -14.74 -17.19 -9.74
C ARG A 573 -14.24 -16.95 -8.33
N SER A 574 -12.94 -17.05 -8.08
CA SER A 574 -12.36 -16.81 -6.76
C SER A 574 -12.52 -15.35 -6.32
N GLN A 575 -12.38 -14.39 -7.24
CA GLN A 575 -12.39 -12.96 -6.92
C GLN A 575 -13.79 -12.35 -6.92
N PHE A 576 -14.66 -12.75 -7.86
CA PHE A 576 -15.98 -12.15 -8.04
C PHE A 576 -17.14 -13.12 -7.80
N GLY A 577 -16.86 -14.41 -7.60
CA GLY A 577 -17.87 -15.43 -7.27
C GLY A 577 -18.56 -16.09 -8.47
N PHE A 578 -18.28 -15.66 -9.70
CA PHE A 578 -18.95 -16.19 -10.91
C PHE A 578 -18.02 -16.22 -12.14
N VAL A 579 -18.53 -16.73 -13.27
CA VAL A 579 -17.93 -16.64 -14.61
C VAL A 579 -19.04 -16.33 -15.61
N SER A 580 -18.72 -15.69 -16.74
CA SER A 580 -19.66 -15.30 -17.81
C SER A 580 -19.29 -15.99 -19.14
N PRO A 581 -19.57 -17.30 -19.30
CA PRO A 581 -19.21 -18.04 -20.51
C PRO A 581 -19.86 -17.50 -21.79
N GLU A 582 -20.95 -16.76 -21.66
CA GLU A 582 -21.65 -16.07 -22.75
C GLU A 582 -20.94 -14.81 -23.26
N LYS A 583 -20.04 -14.22 -22.46
CA LYS A 583 -19.32 -13.00 -22.82
C LYS A 583 -17.99 -13.33 -23.49
N PRO A 584 -17.65 -12.66 -24.61
CA PRO A 584 -16.30 -12.74 -25.18
C PRO A 584 -15.25 -12.27 -24.18
N ILE A 585 -14.07 -12.88 -24.22
CA ILE A 585 -12.91 -12.43 -23.43
C ILE A 585 -12.06 -11.50 -24.31
N VAL A 586 -11.58 -10.41 -23.72
CA VAL A 586 -10.68 -9.43 -24.33
C VAL A 586 -9.34 -9.48 -23.62
N ILE A 587 -8.27 -9.48 -24.41
CA ILE A 587 -6.90 -9.28 -23.95
C ILE A 587 -6.67 -7.77 -23.92
N GLU A 588 -6.74 -7.16 -22.73
CA GLU A 588 -6.45 -5.73 -22.54
C GLU A 588 -4.99 -5.44 -22.89
N ALA A 589 -4.08 -6.22 -22.31
CA ALA A 589 -2.64 -6.04 -22.44
C ALA A 589 -1.88 -7.36 -22.32
N ILE A 590 -0.65 -7.35 -22.79
CA ILE A 590 0.36 -8.36 -22.47
C ILE A 590 1.43 -7.73 -21.58
N GLU A 591 2.01 -8.56 -20.72
CA GLU A 591 3.04 -8.17 -19.77
C GLU A 591 4.18 -9.18 -19.77
N VAL A 592 5.40 -8.64 -19.72
CA VAL A 592 6.62 -9.41 -19.46
C VAL A 592 7.35 -8.82 -18.26
N GLU A 593 7.70 -9.68 -17.31
CA GLU A 593 8.54 -9.34 -16.16
C GLU A 593 9.81 -10.21 -16.22
N SER A 594 10.96 -9.57 -16.36
CA SER A 594 12.27 -10.23 -16.29
C SER A 594 12.86 -10.00 -14.89
N ILE A 595 13.33 -11.07 -14.25
CA ILE A 595 13.71 -11.08 -12.84
C ILE A 595 15.08 -11.75 -12.71
N GLY A 596 16.00 -11.18 -11.93
CA GLY A 596 17.25 -11.86 -11.62
C GLY A 596 18.18 -11.08 -10.71
N GLY A 597 19.32 -11.66 -10.38
CA GLY A 597 20.37 -11.00 -9.59
C GLY A 597 20.08 -10.80 -8.10
N GLY A 598 18.93 -11.28 -7.59
CA GLY A 598 18.63 -11.32 -6.16
C GLY A 598 19.58 -12.23 -5.38
N ALA A 599 19.73 -11.92 -4.08
CA ALA A 599 20.51 -12.73 -3.18
C ALA A 599 19.59 -13.71 -2.46
N SER A 600 19.83 -15.02 -2.57
CA SER A 600 19.08 -16.00 -1.78
C SER A 600 19.42 -15.84 -0.28
N ALA A 601 18.40 -15.70 0.56
CA ALA A 601 18.58 -15.70 2.00
C ALA A 601 19.09 -17.08 2.46
N HIS A 602 20.33 -17.14 2.93
CA HIS A 602 20.89 -18.35 3.52
C HIS A 602 21.25 -18.11 4.97
N GLU A 603 20.40 -18.59 5.86
CA GLU A 603 20.65 -18.54 7.30
C GLU A 603 21.08 -19.92 7.81
N PRO A 604 22.16 -20.00 8.62
CA PRO A 604 22.54 -21.24 9.26
C PRO A 604 21.48 -21.68 10.27
N SER A 605 21.26 -22.99 10.35
CA SER A 605 20.45 -23.61 11.40
C SER A 605 21.37 -24.12 12.51
N PHE A 606 20.99 -23.86 13.75
CA PHE A 606 21.75 -24.23 14.95
C PHE A 606 20.99 -25.27 15.78
N GLU A 607 21.72 -26.05 16.56
CA GLU A 607 21.11 -26.97 17.53
C GLU A 607 20.33 -26.19 18.59
N THR A 608 19.14 -26.69 18.92
CA THR A 608 18.26 -26.03 19.90
C THR A 608 18.40 -26.68 21.28
N ARG A 609 18.28 -25.85 22.32
CA ARG A 609 18.27 -26.26 23.71
C ARG A 609 17.05 -25.69 24.41
N ASP A 610 16.18 -26.58 24.89
CA ASP A 610 15.02 -26.16 25.68
C ASP A 610 15.44 -25.77 27.11
N ALA A 611 15.54 -24.47 27.37
CA ALA A 611 15.89 -23.89 28.67
C ALA A 611 15.36 -22.46 28.78
N ASP A 612 15.30 -21.92 30.00
CA ASP A 612 15.05 -20.48 30.19
C ASP A 612 16.30 -19.68 29.79
N ALA A 613 16.10 -18.47 29.27
CA ALA A 613 17.19 -17.55 28.98
C ALA A 613 17.82 -16.99 30.25
N LEU A 614 19.08 -16.58 30.16
CA LEU A 614 19.78 -15.94 31.27
C LEU A 614 19.20 -14.54 31.51
N VAL A 615 18.77 -14.27 32.74
CA VAL A 615 18.39 -12.93 33.19
C VAL A 615 19.65 -12.09 33.34
N HIS A 616 19.77 -11.02 32.56
CA HIS A 616 20.90 -10.11 32.61
C HIS A 616 20.76 -9.12 33.78
N GLU A 617 19.59 -8.48 33.87
CA GLU A 617 19.22 -7.60 34.97
C GLU A 617 17.70 -7.62 35.21
N ARG A 618 17.22 -6.84 36.18
CA ARG A 618 15.79 -6.65 36.44
C ARG A 618 15.44 -5.18 36.31
N SER A 619 14.24 -4.90 35.81
CA SER A 619 13.73 -3.55 35.65
C SER A 619 12.25 -3.48 36.05
N ARG A 620 11.69 -2.26 36.04
CA ARG A 620 10.26 -2.03 36.28
C ARG A 620 9.56 -1.72 34.97
N LEU A 621 8.48 -2.44 34.70
CA LEU A 621 7.58 -2.24 33.58
C LEU A 621 6.19 -1.88 34.11
N PHE A 622 5.57 -0.81 33.61
CA PHE A 622 4.18 -0.48 33.90
C PHE A 622 3.30 -1.04 32.79
N SER A 623 2.43 -2.00 33.11
CA SER A 623 1.51 -2.64 32.16
C SER A 623 0.26 -3.15 32.89
N GLY A 624 -0.92 -2.87 32.35
CA GLY A 624 -2.19 -3.22 32.96
C GLY A 624 -2.46 -2.42 34.24
N ASN A 625 -2.19 -1.11 34.23
CA ASN A 625 -2.34 -0.21 35.39
C ASN A 625 -1.51 -0.59 36.64
N GLN A 626 -0.45 -1.40 36.49
CA GLN A 626 0.39 -1.79 37.62
C GLN A 626 1.86 -1.94 37.22
N PHE A 627 2.75 -1.80 38.20
CA PHE A 627 4.17 -2.06 38.02
C PHE A 627 4.48 -3.55 38.19
N HIS A 628 5.27 -4.07 37.25
CA HIS A 628 5.85 -5.41 37.27
C HIS A 628 7.37 -5.30 37.43
N ASP A 629 7.94 -6.18 38.25
CA ASP A 629 9.39 -6.39 38.31
C ASP A 629 9.76 -7.48 37.30
N VAL A 630 10.38 -7.07 36.19
CA VAL A 630 10.53 -7.91 34.98
C VAL A 630 12.00 -8.26 34.72
N PRO A 631 12.29 -9.48 34.23
CA PRO A 631 13.61 -9.82 33.75
C PRO A 631 13.92 -9.05 32.46
N VAL A 632 15.16 -8.57 32.36
CA VAL A 632 15.76 -8.06 31.14
C VAL A 632 16.74 -9.12 30.63
N VAL A 633 16.53 -9.60 29.42
CA VAL A 633 17.37 -10.59 28.74
C VAL A 633 18.07 -9.91 27.58
N LEU A 634 19.38 -10.13 27.43
CA LEU A 634 20.10 -9.68 26.25
C LEU A 634 19.96 -10.72 25.14
N ARG A 635 19.47 -10.29 23.97
CA ARG A 635 19.26 -11.16 22.81
C ARG A 635 20.52 -11.94 22.43
N ASP A 636 21.68 -11.29 22.46
CA ASP A 636 22.96 -11.90 22.08
C ASP A 636 23.47 -12.95 23.08
N GLN A 637 22.91 -12.99 24.28
CA GLN A 637 23.20 -14.01 25.30
C GLN A 637 22.25 -15.21 25.19
N MET A 638 21.18 -15.10 24.40
CA MET A 638 20.26 -16.21 24.17
C MET A 638 20.87 -17.24 23.22
N GLN A 639 20.52 -18.50 23.45
CA GLN A 639 20.84 -19.63 22.60
C GLN A 639 19.58 -20.15 21.91
N PRO A 640 19.69 -20.71 20.70
CA PRO A 640 18.57 -21.36 20.01
C PRO A 640 17.84 -22.35 20.92
N GLY A 641 16.51 -22.29 20.93
CA GLY A 641 15.64 -23.07 21.82
C GLY A 641 15.32 -22.40 23.16
N GLN A 642 16.07 -21.38 23.61
CA GLN A 642 15.77 -20.75 24.89
C GLN A 642 14.49 -19.92 24.87
N ARG A 643 13.82 -19.85 26.03
CA ARG A 643 12.55 -19.15 26.22
C ARG A 643 12.61 -18.05 27.28
N VAL A 644 11.73 -17.06 27.14
CA VAL A 644 11.48 -15.97 28.09
C VAL A 644 9.97 -15.83 28.27
N VAL A 645 9.47 -16.08 29.48
CA VAL A 645 8.04 -15.95 29.81
C VAL A 645 7.77 -14.49 30.21
N GLY A 646 6.71 -13.90 29.66
CA GLY A 646 6.29 -12.53 29.98
C GLY A 646 5.61 -12.41 31.35
N PRO A 647 5.55 -11.19 31.95
CA PRO A 647 6.09 -9.93 31.43
C PRO A 647 7.63 -9.88 31.47
N ALA A 648 8.27 -9.53 30.36
CA ALA A 648 9.72 -9.49 30.22
C ALA A 648 10.18 -8.52 29.11
N LEU A 649 11.45 -8.13 29.15
CA LEU A 649 12.11 -7.36 28.09
C LEU A 649 13.24 -8.18 27.47
N VAL A 650 13.25 -8.30 26.15
CA VAL A 650 14.40 -8.80 25.39
C VAL A 650 15.04 -7.62 24.69
N SER A 651 16.24 -7.26 25.12
CA SER A 651 16.98 -6.12 24.60
C SER A 651 17.95 -6.57 23.51
N GLU A 652 18.02 -5.79 22.43
CA GLU A 652 18.90 -6.02 21.29
C GLU A 652 19.52 -4.70 20.82
N SER A 653 20.57 -4.76 20.01
CA SER A 653 21.31 -3.57 19.56
C SER A 653 20.48 -2.62 18.67
N ILE A 654 19.46 -3.16 17.99
CA ILE A 654 18.65 -2.46 16.98
C ILE A 654 17.17 -2.31 17.37
N GLY A 655 16.80 -2.62 18.61
CA GLY A 655 15.41 -2.68 19.03
C GLY A 655 15.19 -3.13 20.48
N THR A 656 13.93 -3.29 20.85
CA THR A 656 13.53 -3.90 22.14
C THR A 656 12.24 -4.66 21.93
N ILE A 657 12.21 -5.92 22.35
CA ILE A 657 11.03 -6.78 22.28
C ILE A 657 10.39 -6.80 23.66
N VAL A 658 9.14 -6.35 23.75
CA VAL A 658 8.34 -6.42 24.96
C VAL A 658 7.53 -7.71 24.91
N VAL A 659 7.80 -8.63 25.83
CA VAL A 659 7.00 -9.85 26.00
C VAL A 659 5.94 -9.52 27.05
N GLU A 660 4.72 -9.21 26.62
CA GLU A 660 3.62 -8.85 27.52
C GLU A 660 3.16 -10.04 28.39
N PRO A 661 2.41 -9.81 29.50
CA PRO A 661 1.80 -10.89 30.26
C PRO A 661 0.99 -11.86 29.37
N GLY A 662 1.09 -13.17 29.64
CA GLY A 662 0.41 -14.20 28.84
C GLY A 662 1.09 -14.57 27.51
N TRP A 663 2.24 -13.96 27.22
CA TRP A 663 3.11 -14.30 26.08
C TRP A 663 4.41 -14.99 26.50
N THR A 664 4.98 -15.78 25.61
CA THR A 664 6.31 -16.38 25.78
C THR A 664 7.13 -16.17 24.51
N ALA A 665 8.33 -15.62 24.64
CA ALA A 665 9.31 -15.56 23.56
C ALA A 665 10.14 -16.84 23.53
N ARG A 666 10.43 -17.36 22.34
CA ARG A 666 11.38 -18.47 22.13
C ARG A 666 12.27 -18.18 20.94
N MET A 667 13.57 -18.42 21.09
CA MET A 667 14.51 -18.37 19.96
C MET A 667 14.44 -19.67 19.15
N ASN A 668 14.18 -19.61 17.85
CA ASN A 668 14.17 -20.78 16.98
C ASN A 668 15.60 -21.20 16.54
N ALA A 669 15.71 -22.27 15.75
CA ALA A 669 16.99 -22.79 15.26
C ALA A 669 17.76 -21.80 14.34
N ARG A 670 17.08 -20.81 13.76
CA ARG A 670 17.66 -19.76 12.91
C ARG A 670 17.87 -18.44 13.66
N LYS A 671 17.76 -18.46 15.01
CA LYS A 671 17.86 -17.30 15.90
C LYS A 671 16.74 -16.26 15.75
N HIS A 672 15.63 -16.57 15.08
CA HIS A 672 14.44 -15.72 15.12
C HIS A 672 13.78 -15.83 16.48
N ILE A 673 13.17 -14.75 16.95
CA ILE A 673 12.33 -14.77 18.14
C ILE A 673 10.88 -15.00 17.69
N VAL A 674 10.27 -16.08 18.21
CA VAL A 674 8.87 -16.40 18.01
C VAL A 674 8.15 -16.15 19.34
N LEU A 675 7.20 -15.21 19.35
CA LEU A 675 6.32 -15.00 20.50
C LEU A 675 5.07 -15.83 20.30
N ASN A 676 4.72 -16.64 21.30
CA ASN A 676 3.48 -17.39 21.32
C ASN A 676 2.64 -16.95 22.51
N ARG A 677 1.35 -16.77 22.25
CA ARG A 677 0.38 -16.57 23.31
C ARG A 677 0.11 -17.92 24.00
N HIS A 678 0.37 -18.01 25.30
CA HIS A 678 0.21 -19.28 26.05
C HIS A 678 -0.97 -19.25 27.01
N GLU A 679 -1.36 -18.07 27.48
CA GLU A 679 -2.63 -17.88 28.17
C GLU A 679 -3.69 -17.49 27.13
N LYS A 680 -4.90 -18.01 27.24
CA LYS A 680 -5.98 -17.52 26.37
C LYS A 680 -6.34 -16.11 26.82
N LEU A 681 -6.45 -15.16 25.89
CA LEU A 681 -7.01 -13.85 26.22
C LEU A 681 -8.45 -14.07 26.70
N GLU A 682 -8.73 -13.82 27.98
CA GLU A 682 -10.11 -13.69 28.47
C GLU A 682 -10.68 -12.41 27.85
N ARG A 683 -11.22 -12.54 26.63
CA ARG A 683 -12.20 -11.59 26.12
C ARG A 683 -13.38 -11.72 27.06
N GLY A 684 -13.62 -10.70 27.89
CA GLY A 684 -14.62 -10.74 28.96
C GLY A 684 -15.87 -11.53 28.55
N GLU A 685 -16.21 -12.51 29.38
CA GLU A 685 -17.21 -13.55 29.07
C GLU A 685 -18.61 -12.99 28.80
N SER A 686 -19.30 -13.71 27.91
CA SER A 686 -20.73 -13.65 27.58
C SER A 686 -21.20 -12.43 26.79
N VAL A 687 -21.42 -12.64 25.48
CA VAL A 687 -22.37 -11.86 24.68
C VAL A 687 -23.76 -12.10 25.28
N GLY A 688 -24.09 -11.35 26.33
CA GLY A 688 -25.48 -11.12 26.69
C GLY A 688 -26.15 -10.30 25.58
N THR A 689 -27.47 -10.13 25.66
CA THR A 689 -28.23 -9.21 24.79
C THR A 689 -27.85 -7.73 24.95
N GLN A 690 -26.84 -7.41 25.76
CA GLN A 690 -26.24 -6.09 25.82
C GLN A 690 -25.08 -6.05 24.83
N ALA A 691 -25.23 -5.20 23.80
CA ALA A 691 -24.22 -5.00 22.78
C ALA A 691 -22.89 -4.57 23.43
N ASP A 692 -21.90 -5.47 23.42
CA ASP A 692 -20.51 -5.15 23.71
C ASP A 692 -20.06 -4.08 22.70
N PRO A 693 -19.67 -2.86 23.13
CA PRO A 693 -19.24 -1.80 22.22
C PRO A 693 -18.10 -2.21 21.28
N VAL A 694 -17.22 -3.12 21.70
CA VAL A 694 -16.12 -3.62 20.86
C VAL A 694 -16.66 -4.57 19.79
N MET A 695 -17.54 -5.49 20.17
CA MET A 695 -18.19 -6.38 19.20
C MET A 695 -19.12 -5.61 18.26
N LEU A 696 -19.83 -4.59 18.75
CA LEU A 696 -20.66 -3.72 17.93
C LEU A 696 -19.81 -2.97 16.90
N GLU A 697 -18.65 -2.45 17.31
CA GLU A 697 -17.70 -1.83 16.39
C GLU A 697 -17.13 -2.85 15.38
N ILE A 698 -16.78 -4.06 15.82
CA ILE A 698 -16.32 -5.15 14.94
C ILE A 698 -17.41 -5.50 13.92
N PHE A 699 -18.64 -5.77 14.37
CA PHE A 699 -19.75 -6.13 13.48
C PHE A 699 -20.13 -4.98 12.55
N ASN A 700 -20.16 -3.74 13.04
CA ASN A 700 -20.36 -2.56 12.20
C ASN A 700 -19.31 -2.51 11.08
N ASN A 701 -18.02 -2.66 11.42
CA ASN A 701 -16.95 -2.69 10.42
C ASN A 701 -17.05 -3.88 9.47
N LEU A 702 -17.46 -5.06 9.94
CA LEU A 702 -17.64 -6.26 9.10
C LEU A 702 -18.80 -6.09 8.12
N PHE A 703 -19.96 -5.63 8.57
CA PHE A 703 -21.13 -5.42 7.69
C PHE A 703 -20.89 -4.28 6.70
N MET A 704 -20.26 -3.18 7.14
CA MET A 704 -19.85 -2.10 6.25
C MET A 704 -18.84 -2.58 5.21
N SER A 705 -17.85 -3.38 5.62
CA SER A 705 -16.88 -4.02 4.73
C SER A 705 -17.57 -4.89 3.68
N ILE A 706 -18.56 -5.72 4.05
CA ILE A 706 -19.30 -6.53 3.08
C ILE A 706 -20.01 -5.62 2.06
N ALA A 707 -20.70 -4.57 2.50
CA ALA A 707 -21.38 -3.63 1.59
C ALA A 707 -20.39 -2.92 0.65
N GLU A 708 -19.21 -2.53 1.15
CA GLU A 708 -18.14 -1.93 0.35
C GLU A 708 -17.56 -2.92 -0.67
N GLN A 709 -17.31 -4.17 -0.26
CA GLN A 709 -16.82 -5.23 -1.16
C GLN A 709 -17.83 -5.55 -2.26
N MET A 710 -19.13 -5.62 -1.93
CA MET A 710 -20.19 -5.73 -2.94
C MET A 710 -20.08 -4.60 -3.99
N GLY A 711 -19.83 -3.38 -3.52
CA GLY A 711 -19.64 -2.23 -4.39
C GLY A 711 -18.40 -2.33 -5.28
N VAL A 712 -17.28 -2.78 -4.74
CA VAL A 712 -16.04 -3.04 -5.50
C VAL A 712 -16.28 -4.10 -6.57
N THR A 713 -16.93 -5.22 -6.23
CA THR A 713 -17.27 -6.28 -7.19
C THR A 713 -18.20 -5.77 -8.29
N LEU A 714 -19.24 -5.01 -7.92
CA LEU A 714 -20.18 -4.41 -8.89
C LEU A 714 -19.46 -3.44 -9.83
N GLN A 715 -18.61 -2.55 -9.31
CA GLN A 715 -17.80 -1.64 -10.11
C GLN A 715 -16.87 -2.42 -11.06
N ALA A 716 -16.18 -3.44 -10.55
CA ALA A 716 -15.17 -4.18 -11.28
C ALA A 716 -15.75 -4.98 -12.46
N THR A 717 -16.99 -5.45 -12.31
CA THR A 717 -17.66 -6.35 -13.27
C THR A 717 -18.72 -5.66 -14.14
N ALA A 718 -18.97 -4.36 -13.93
CA ALA A 718 -20.00 -3.62 -14.66
C ALA A 718 -19.60 -3.32 -16.11
N ASP A 719 -20.59 -3.41 -17.01
CA ASP A 719 -20.48 -2.88 -18.38
C ASP A 719 -20.84 -1.38 -18.44
N SER A 720 -21.73 -0.92 -17.55
CA SER A 720 -22.20 0.47 -17.51
C SER A 720 -21.08 1.42 -17.10
N VAL A 721 -20.75 2.39 -17.96
CA VAL A 721 -19.78 3.47 -17.68
C VAL A 721 -20.19 4.28 -16.44
N ASN A 722 -21.50 4.45 -16.20
CA ASN A 722 -21.98 5.14 -15.01
C ASN A 722 -21.64 4.38 -13.72
N ILE A 723 -21.66 3.05 -13.75
CA ILE A 723 -21.29 2.22 -12.60
C ILE A 723 -19.76 2.17 -12.46
N LYS A 724 -19.04 1.76 -13.51
CA LYS A 724 -17.60 1.46 -13.41
C LYS A 724 -16.68 2.68 -13.31
N GLU A 725 -17.04 3.82 -13.91
CA GLU A 725 -16.24 5.06 -13.87
C GLU A 725 -16.84 6.16 -12.99
N ARG A 726 -18.17 6.40 -13.04
CA ARG A 726 -18.80 7.47 -12.26
C ARG A 726 -19.22 7.06 -10.85
N LEU A 727 -19.15 5.77 -10.54
CA LEU A 727 -19.57 5.18 -9.27
C LEU A 727 -21.05 5.44 -8.95
N ASP A 728 -21.88 5.45 -9.99
CA ASP A 728 -23.33 5.68 -9.91
C ASP A 728 -24.07 4.38 -9.55
N PHE A 729 -23.81 3.90 -8.32
CA PHE A 729 -24.41 2.69 -7.77
C PHE A 729 -24.46 2.76 -6.24
N SER A 730 -25.12 1.82 -5.57
CA SER A 730 -25.06 1.64 -4.12
C SER A 730 -25.30 0.20 -3.73
N CYS A 731 -24.62 -0.26 -2.69
CA CYS A 731 -24.74 -1.61 -2.14
C CYS A 731 -25.06 -1.53 -0.66
N ALA A 732 -25.96 -2.39 -0.19
CA ALA A 732 -26.43 -2.39 1.18
C ALA A 732 -26.87 -3.79 1.64
N ILE A 733 -26.79 -3.98 2.96
CA ILE A 733 -27.23 -5.18 3.69
C ILE A 733 -28.42 -4.78 4.56
N PHE A 734 -29.44 -5.62 4.57
CA PHE A 734 -30.67 -5.45 5.32
C PHE A 734 -30.93 -6.69 6.15
N ASP A 735 -31.54 -6.57 7.32
CA ASP A 735 -31.95 -7.73 8.10
C ASP A 735 -33.10 -8.50 7.43
N ALA A 736 -33.60 -9.56 8.08
CA ALA A 736 -34.67 -10.39 7.54
C ALA A 736 -36.01 -9.64 7.40
N GLU A 737 -36.19 -8.55 8.17
CA GLU A 737 -37.35 -7.66 8.13
C GLU A 737 -37.23 -6.57 7.06
N GLY A 738 -36.03 -6.37 6.51
CA GLY A 738 -35.74 -5.38 5.46
C GLY A 738 -35.22 -4.04 6.01
N GLU A 739 -34.87 -3.95 7.30
CA GLU A 739 -34.26 -2.77 7.89
C GLU A 739 -32.78 -2.69 7.53
N LEU A 740 -32.28 -1.48 7.27
CA LEU A 740 -30.90 -1.25 6.84
C LEU A 740 -29.90 -1.57 7.96
N VAL A 741 -28.99 -2.52 7.72
CA VAL A 741 -27.90 -2.91 8.63
C VAL A 741 -26.60 -2.19 8.29
N ALA A 742 -26.24 -2.15 7.00
CA ALA A 742 -25.02 -1.50 6.53
C ALA A 742 -25.17 -1.05 5.08
N ASN A 743 -24.49 0.04 4.72
CA ASN A 743 -24.50 0.58 3.36
C ASN A 743 -23.14 1.16 2.99
N ALA A 744 -22.67 0.87 1.78
CA ALA A 744 -21.47 1.51 1.28
C ALA A 744 -21.74 3.00 0.96
N PRO A 745 -20.78 3.90 1.22
CA PRO A 745 -20.96 5.35 1.10
C PRO A 745 -20.88 5.82 -0.36
N HIS A 746 -21.88 5.48 -1.17
CA HIS A 746 -21.92 5.85 -2.59
C HIS A 746 -22.82 7.06 -2.88
N LEU A 747 -24.11 6.84 -3.16
CA LEU A 747 -25.03 7.90 -3.59
C LEU A 747 -26.11 8.17 -2.54
N PRO A 748 -26.23 9.39 -1.99
CA PRO A 748 -27.17 9.67 -0.90
C PRO A 748 -28.63 9.41 -1.29
N VAL A 749 -28.96 9.59 -2.57
CA VAL A 749 -30.32 9.38 -3.09
C VAL A 749 -30.72 7.91 -3.03
N HIS A 750 -29.78 6.98 -3.21
CA HIS A 750 -30.03 5.55 -3.07
C HIS A 750 -30.22 5.15 -1.61
N LEU A 751 -29.40 5.72 -0.71
CA LEU A 751 -29.39 5.36 0.72
C LEU A 751 -30.75 5.54 1.40
N GLY A 752 -31.50 6.57 0.99
CA GLY A 752 -32.80 6.87 1.58
C GLY A 752 -33.98 6.07 1.04
N SER A 753 -33.77 5.17 0.07
CA SER A 753 -34.91 4.50 -0.58
C SER A 753 -34.72 3.00 -0.90
N MET A 754 -33.52 2.45 -0.73
CA MET A 754 -33.28 1.01 -0.98
C MET A 754 -33.99 0.09 0.03
N ASP A 755 -34.15 0.53 1.29
CA ASP A 755 -34.98 -0.15 2.31
C ASP A 755 -36.40 -0.40 1.81
N LYS A 756 -37.02 0.62 1.17
CA LYS A 756 -38.35 0.51 0.57
C LYS A 756 -38.42 -0.46 -0.61
N SER A 757 -37.33 -0.59 -1.36
CA SER A 757 -37.25 -1.61 -2.41
C SER A 757 -37.22 -3.03 -1.82
N VAL A 758 -36.43 -3.25 -0.77
CA VAL A 758 -36.35 -4.55 -0.08
C VAL A 758 -37.67 -4.90 0.60
N GLU A 759 -38.27 -3.97 1.36
CA GLU A 759 -39.61 -4.12 1.97
C GLU A 759 -40.67 -4.50 0.92
N SER A 760 -40.60 -3.90 -0.28
CA SER A 760 -41.55 -4.21 -1.36
C SER A 760 -41.36 -5.61 -1.92
N VAL A 761 -40.11 -6.10 -2.05
CA VAL A 761 -39.83 -7.49 -2.43
C VAL A 761 -40.38 -8.44 -1.36
N ILE A 762 -40.09 -8.21 -0.08
CA ILE A 762 -40.59 -9.03 1.05
C ILE A 762 -42.12 -9.11 1.00
N ARG A 763 -42.80 -7.97 0.88
CA ARG A 763 -44.26 -7.88 0.82
C ARG A 763 -44.85 -8.58 -0.41
N ARG A 764 -44.25 -8.42 -1.60
CA ARG A 764 -44.76 -9.03 -2.85
C ARG A 764 -44.43 -10.52 -2.97
N ARG A 765 -43.42 -10.99 -2.25
CA ARG A 765 -42.92 -12.39 -2.27
C ARG A 765 -43.12 -13.10 -0.93
N GLU A 766 -44.01 -12.59 -0.08
CA GLU A 766 -44.31 -13.18 1.23
C GLU A 766 -44.59 -14.69 1.09
N GLY A 767 -43.83 -15.50 1.83
CA GLY A 767 -43.91 -16.96 1.81
C GLY A 767 -43.43 -17.64 0.52
N LYS A 768 -42.78 -16.92 -0.40
CA LYS A 768 -42.32 -17.41 -1.71
C LYS A 768 -40.85 -17.12 -2.01
N VAL A 769 -40.11 -16.56 -1.06
CA VAL A 769 -38.66 -16.36 -1.16
C VAL A 769 -37.97 -17.68 -0.81
N ALA A 770 -37.12 -18.19 -1.69
CA ALA A 770 -36.31 -19.37 -1.46
C ALA A 770 -34.81 -19.08 -1.63
N ALA A 771 -33.97 -19.99 -1.12
CA ALA A 771 -32.53 -19.91 -1.30
C ALA A 771 -32.17 -19.95 -2.79
N GLY A 772 -31.31 -19.00 -3.22
CA GLY A 772 -30.90 -18.87 -4.62
C GLY A 772 -31.82 -18.02 -5.50
N ASP A 773 -32.91 -17.48 -4.96
CA ASP A 773 -33.72 -16.48 -5.68
C ASP A 773 -33.02 -15.13 -5.76
N VAL A 774 -33.29 -14.37 -6.83
CA VAL A 774 -32.91 -12.95 -6.95
C VAL A 774 -34.01 -12.17 -7.62
N PHE A 775 -34.31 -10.99 -7.07
CA PHE A 775 -35.38 -10.11 -7.54
C PHE A 775 -34.84 -8.80 -8.08
N VAL A 776 -35.54 -8.20 -9.04
CA VAL A 776 -35.19 -6.90 -9.62
C VAL A 776 -36.40 -5.95 -9.61
N ILE A 777 -36.14 -4.69 -9.29
CA ILE A 777 -37.13 -3.62 -9.12
C ILE A 777 -36.52 -2.26 -9.44
N ASN A 778 -37.28 -1.37 -10.08
CA ASN A 778 -36.92 0.05 -10.27
C ASN A 778 -38.13 1.00 -10.14
N ALA A 779 -39.32 0.46 -9.83
CA ALA A 779 -40.54 1.25 -9.72
C ALA A 779 -40.39 2.37 -8.67
N PRO A 780 -40.56 3.66 -9.03
CA PRO A 780 -40.33 4.76 -8.09
C PRO A 780 -41.28 4.75 -6.88
N TYR A 781 -42.44 4.12 -7.05
CA TYR A 781 -43.47 3.96 -6.02
C TYR A 781 -43.08 2.95 -4.93
N ASP A 782 -42.03 2.15 -5.16
CA ASP A 782 -41.56 1.07 -4.29
C ASP A 782 -40.07 1.23 -3.98
N GLY A 783 -39.64 2.47 -3.71
CA GLY A 783 -38.26 2.77 -3.33
C GLY A 783 -37.30 2.96 -4.51
N GLY A 784 -37.73 2.78 -5.77
CA GLY A 784 -36.97 3.25 -6.93
C GLY A 784 -36.79 4.77 -6.89
N THR A 785 -35.65 5.27 -7.35
CA THR A 785 -35.35 6.71 -7.39
C THR A 785 -35.84 7.34 -8.70
N HIS A 786 -35.59 6.65 -9.80
CA HIS A 786 -36.12 6.86 -11.16
C HIS A 786 -35.87 5.57 -11.93
N LEU A 787 -36.45 5.40 -13.12
CA LEU A 787 -36.41 4.10 -13.82
C LEU A 787 -34.99 3.61 -14.16
N PRO A 788 -34.03 4.46 -14.57
CA PRO A 788 -32.66 4.03 -14.84
C PRO A 788 -31.90 3.43 -13.65
N ASP A 789 -32.36 3.65 -12.42
CA ASP A 789 -31.75 3.05 -11.23
C ASP A 789 -32.41 1.71 -10.92
N ILE A 790 -31.74 0.63 -11.31
CA ILE A 790 -32.23 -0.73 -11.15
C ILE A 790 -31.69 -1.33 -9.86
N THR A 791 -32.59 -1.79 -8.99
CA THR A 791 -32.26 -2.46 -7.72
C THR A 791 -32.42 -3.96 -7.86
N VAL A 792 -31.36 -4.70 -7.56
CA VAL A 792 -31.33 -6.15 -7.44
C VAL A 792 -31.32 -6.50 -5.96
N VAL A 793 -32.21 -7.39 -5.54
CA VAL A 793 -32.39 -7.83 -4.15
C VAL A 793 -32.19 -9.34 -4.07
N THR A 794 -31.22 -9.77 -3.26
CA THR A 794 -30.82 -11.16 -3.08
C THR A 794 -31.05 -11.58 -1.62
N PRO A 795 -32.01 -12.48 -1.33
CA PRO A 795 -32.11 -13.12 -0.02
C PRO A 795 -30.90 -14.02 0.25
N VAL A 796 -30.39 -13.96 1.48
CA VAL A 796 -29.29 -14.80 1.94
C VAL A 796 -29.79 -15.73 3.05
N PHE A 797 -29.61 -17.04 2.83
CA PHE A 797 -30.03 -18.10 3.74
C PHE A 797 -28.82 -18.71 4.47
N ASP A 798 -29.08 -19.49 5.52
CA ASP A 798 -28.08 -20.35 6.13
C ASP A 798 -27.55 -21.43 5.17
N ASP A 799 -26.45 -22.10 5.56
CA ASP A 799 -25.83 -23.15 4.73
C ASP A 799 -26.78 -24.32 4.40
N ALA A 800 -27.82 -24.52 5.21
CA ALA A 800 -28.86 -25.51 4.98
C ALA A 800 -29.93 -25.03 3.97
N GLY A 801 -30.00 -23.73 3.69
CA GLY A 801 -31.02 -23.11 2.84
C GLY A 801 -32.40 -23.03 3.51
N GLU A 802 -32.48 -23.19 4.84
CA GLU A 802 -33.73 -23.32 5.59
C GLU A 802 -34.16 -22.00 6.23
N SER A 803 -33.20 -21.22 6.73
CA SER A 803 -33.48 -19.97 7.45
C SER A 803 -32.98 -18.76 6.68
N LEU A 804 -33.88 -17.81 6.40
CA LEU A 804 -33.50 -16.50 5.87
C LEU A 804 -32.72 -15.74 6.95
N LEU A 805 -31.49 -15.32 6.63
CA LEU A 805 -30.63 -14.59 7.55
C LEU A 805 -30.73 -13.08 7.34
N PHE A 806 -30.63 -12.63 6.10
CA PHE A 806 -30.59 -11.21 5.73
C PHE A 806 -30.84 -11.04 4.22
N PHE A 807 -30.98 -9.79 3.75
CA PHE A 807 -30.99 -9.45 2.33
C PHE A 807 -29.76 -8.62 1.94
N ALA A 808 -29.21 -8.90 0.77
CA ALA A 808 -28.27 -8.01 0.10
C ALA A 808 -29.00 -7.28 -1.03
N ALA A 809 -28.77 -5.98 -1.19
CA ALA A 809 -29.27 -5.25 -2.34
C ALA A 809 -28.20 -4.38 -3.00
N SER A 810 -28.26 -4.34 -4.32
CA SER A 810 -27.37 -3.55 -5.17
C SER A 810 -28.23 -2.73 -6.13
N ARG A 811 -28.01 -1.43 -6.17
CA ARG A 811 -28.66 -0.51 -7.11
C ARG A 811 -27.62 0.07 -8.04
N GLY A 812 -27.85 0.02 -9.35
CA GLY A 812 -26.94 0.58 -10.35
C GLY A 812 -27.68 1.44 -11.35
N HIS A 813 -27.01 2.49 -11.83
CA HIS A 813 -27.54 3.37 -12.85
C HIS A 813 -27.19 2.91 -14.26
N HIS A 814 -28.21 2.77 -15.09
CA HIS A 814 -28.08 2.36 -16.49
C HIS A 814 -28.34 3.54 -17.42
N ALA A 815 -27.43 3.81 -18.36
CA ALA A 815 -27.56 4.97 -19.25
C ALA A 815 -28.78 4.88 -20.19
N ASP A 816 -29.20 3.66 -20.53
CA ASP A 816 -30.35 3.41 -21.40
C ASP A 816 -31.10 2.16 -20.94
N ILE A 817 -32.40 2.32 -20.77
CA ILE A 817 -33.37 1.28 -20.41
C ILE A 817 -34.66 1.42 -21.25
N GLY A 818 -34.55 1.98 -22.45
CA GLY A 818 -35.66 2.16 -23.40
C GLY A 818 -36.48 3.43 -23.20
N GLY A 819 -35.89 4.48 -22.61
CA GLY A 819 -36.52 5.80 -22.45
C GLY A 819 -36.48 6.65 -23.73
N LEU A 820 -37.15 7.82 -23.71
CA LEU A 820 -37.18 8.76 -24.85
C LEU A 820 -35.79 9.26 -25.28
N THR A 821 -34.89 9.46 -24.30
CA THR A 821 -33.52 9.92 -24.52
C THR A 821 -32.55 9.15 -23.63
N PRO A 822 -31.39 8.70 -24.14
CA PRO A 822 -30.33 8.13 -23.32
C PRO A 822 -29.78 9.14 -22.31
N GLY A 823 -29.32 8.68 -21.14
CA GLY A 823 -28.61 9.51 -20.15
C GLY A 823 -29.46 10.01 -18.97
N SER A 824 -30.66 9.45 -18.78
CA SER A 824 -31.59 9.68 -17.67
C SER A 824 -32.37 11.01 -17.68
N ALA A 825 -33.56 10.97 -17.06
CA ALA A 825 -34.46 12.11 -16.80
C ALA A 825 -34.65 13.08 -17.99
N SER A 826 -35.31 12.61 -19.06
CA SER A 826 -35.65 13.45 -20.21
C SER A 826 -36.51 14.64 -19.79
N PRO A 827 -36.14 15.90 -20.10
CA PRO A 827 -36.98 17.05 -19.78
C PRO A 827 -38.30 17.05 -20.57
N ASP A 828 -38.39 16.24 -21.62
CA ASP A 828 -39.59 16.06 -22.44
C ASP A 828 -40.50 14.93 -21.93
N ALA A 829 -40.07 14.15 -20.92
CA ALA A 829 -40.89 13.11 -20.32
C ALA A 829 -42.04 13.73 -19.50
N THR A 830 -43.26 13.27 -19.79
CA THR A 830 -44.51 13.67 -19.13
C THR A 830 -45.18 12.53 -18.38
N ARG A 831 -44.71 11.29 -18.57
CA ARG A 831 -45.15 10.07 -17.90
C ARG A 831 -43.94 9.21 -17.54
N VAL A 832 -44.05 8.44 -16.45
CA VAL A 832 -42.95 7.60 -15.96
C VAL A 832 -42.48 6.56 -16.98
N ASP A 833 -43.38 5.97 -17.76
CA ASP A 833 -43.05 4.98 -18.80
C ASP A 833 -42.29 5.57 -20.00
N GLN A 834 -42.16 6.89 -20.07
CA GLN A 834 -41.31 7.57 -21.06
C GLN A 834 -39.85 7.68 -20.61
N GLU A 835 -39.55 7.40 -19.33
CA GLU A 835 -38.19 7.35 -18.80
C GLU A 835 -37.54 5.98 -18.98
N GLY A 836 -38.33 4.94 -19.30
CA GLY A 836 -37.84 3.59 -19.58
C GLY A 836 -38.76 2.49 -19.09
N VAL A 837 -38.22 1.26 -19.00
CA VAL A 837 -38.93 0.09 -18.47
C VAL A 837 -39.23 0.24 -16.98
N LEU A 838 -40.48 0.03 -16.59
CA LEU A 838 -40.93 0.01 -15.19
C LEU A 838 -41.06 -1.44 -14.70
N ILE A 839 -40.35 -1.77 -13.63
CA ILE A 839 -40.22 -3.10 -13.03
C ILE A 839 -40.67 -3.00 -11.57
N GLU A 840 -41.81 -3.62 -11.25
CA GLU A 840 -42.40 -3.59 -9.90
C GLU A 840 -41.77 -4.63 -8.95
N CYS A 841 -41.54 -5.86 -9.40
CA CYS A 841 -40.80 -6.91 -8.68
C CYS A 841 -40.73 -8.15 -9.58
N PHE A 842 -39.67 -8.28 -10.36
CA PHE A 842 -39.44 -9.43 -11.23
C PHE A 842 -38.49 -10.42 -10.56
N GLN A 843 -38.80 -11.71 -10.55
CA GLN A 843 -37.86 -12.75 -10.11
C GLN A 843 -36.92 -13.02 -11.28
N MET A 844 -35.71 -12.48 -11.20
CA MET A 844 -34.70 -12.57 -12.25
C MET A 844 -33.96 -13.91 -12.20
N ILE A 845 -33.72 -14.42 -11.00
CA ILE A 845 -33.10 -15.74 -10.77
C ILE A 845 -34.05 -16.57 -9.91
N ASP A 846 -34.29 -17.80 -10.32
CA ASP A 846 -35.12 -18.80 -9.64
C ASP A 846 -34.24 -20.00 -9.30
N GLY A 847 -33.97 -20.21 -8.00
CA GLY A 847 -33.11 -21.29 -7.52
C GLY A 847 -31.70 -21.33 -8.18
N GLY A 848 -31.09 -20.16 -8.39
CA GLY A 848 -29.77 -20.02 -9.01
C GLY A 848 -29.74 -20.06 -10.54
N GLN A 849 -30.91 -20.12 -11.21
CA GLN A 849 -31.01 -20.09 -12.67
C GLN A 849 -31.63 -18.78 -13.18
N PHE A 850 -30.99 -18.11 -14.14
CA PHE A 850 -31.53 -16.90 -14.77
C PHE A 850 -32.81 -17.20 -15.56
N ARG A 851 -33.80 -16.32 -15.43
CA ARG A 851 -35.07 -16.40 -16.16
C ARG A 851 -35.05 -15.58 -17.45
N GLU A 852 -34.10 -15.88 -18.35
CA GLU A 852 -33.84 -15.08 -19.57
C GLU A 852 -35.03 -14.94 -20.54
N GLN A 853 -35.97 -15.90 -20.55
CA GLN A 853 -37.13 -15.87 -21.44
C GLN A 853 -38.35 -15.12 -20.89
N ALA A 854 -38.36 -14.85 -19.57
CA ALA A 854 -39.50 -14.24 -18.88
C ALA A 854 -39.38 -12.71 -18.89
#